data_AF-A0A931AM40-F1
#
_entry.id   AF-A0A931AM40-F1
#
_cell.length_a   1.000
_cell.length_b   1.000
_cell.length_c   1.000
_cell.angle_alpha   90.00
_cell.angle_beta   90.00
_cell.angle_gamma   90.00
#
_symmetry.space_group_name_H-M   'P 1'
#
loop_
_entity.id
_entity.type
_entity.pdbx_description
1 polymer ?
#
loop_
_entity_poly.entity_id
_entity_poly.type
_entity_poly.pdbx_seq_one_letter_code
_entity_poly.pdbx_strand_id
1 'polypeptide(L)'
;MRPLLLQLDHFGSFREPVSVDFTDIEYFALVGPTGAGKSTIIDAICFALYGTVPRWGKENVIAHALAPSVTAGKVALVFESDGRRYGVVRSMVRDGKGAVRTKEARIDELDRAAPLDRAYDAVVKPLAEGENVTPEAQRVTGLEYRFFTQCVVLPQGRFAEFLHAAPRERQDLLVQLLDADVYELIRQRAAREEETARQAASFARDQLAKLSGATAEAEGELAERLAALRRLAETIGADLDLLRAREAEIGRAEQERAAVAERQSVLSSLRMPGAAPTLAAARRAAAEAVGVRESEVAGLEGDEHEAYEALAALGDRGEPRAALAALDARERLAAQAARARAEATSAAESLHGLATARDAAEQALATAENQRERLRDAHAAAHLVHRLAVGEPCPVCRHPVAELPRHDQPADIRTADRALANARERAERARSAHAKAETSASMLAAQATRLESELTALPAGGDRAELEGRLAAVAKAEQLAKEARHALRAARGRLEEARTETEQVERQAEAAWRTLEAARDRLLVSGGHEEPPPPVVRGDLHRAWTELLGWRDRAAQAARAALAEREERLAESRARLVADRRRLAERLAEHGVDTASDASPDQFGAAVAAVVARVDSALERIKEDRRRAAELDVQITQKEHEAKVAHELALRLRANAFERWLCAEALAVLVASASETLRELSDGQYELALSDKTGDIEVIDHGEAGLRRSARTLSGGETFQAALALALALSGAVARRLESIFLDEGFGTLDPATLDTVATTLERLAAGQERVIGIVTHVPALAERVPVRFEVSRDGKGSHVRKAGHR
;
A
#
# COMPACT_ATOMS: atom_id res chain seq x y z
N MET A 1 50.19 -73.68 12.44
CA MET A 1 50.84 -73.55 13.77
C MET A 1 52.09 -74.41 13.81
N ARG A 2 53.26 -73.77 13.89
CA ARG A 2 54.59 -74.36 14.03
C ARG A 2 55.29 -73.71 15.24
N PRO A 3 55.63 -74.45 16.31
CA PRO A 3 56.35 -73.85 17.45
C PRO A 3 57.77 -73.43 17.02
N LEU A 4 58.25 -72.29 17.51
CA LEU A 4 59.61 -71.81 17.28
C LEU A 4 60.41 -71.72 18.58
N LEU A 5 59.86 -71.07 19.60
CA LEU A 5 60.53 -70.91 20.88
C LEU A 5 59.52 -71.03 22.02
N LEU A 6 59.81 -71.91 22.98
CA LEU A 6 59.04 -72.05 24.21
C LEU A 6 59.89 -71.63 25.41
N GLN A 7 59.41 -70.70 26.21
CA GLN A 7 60.04 -70.28 27.45
C GLN A 7 59.14 -70.63 28.64
N LEU A 8 59.73 -71.28 29.62
CA LEU A 8 59.09 -71.78 30.83
C LEU A 8 59.78 -71.18 32.03
N ASP A 9 59.03 -70.49 32.87
CA ASP A 9 59.51 -69.97 34.13
C ASP A 9 58.57 -70.45 35.24
N HIS A 10 59.06 -71.37 36.07
CA HIS A 10 58.32 -72.02 37.14
C HIS A 10 56.97 -72.64 36.72
N PHE A 11 56.95 -73.45 35.65
CA PHE A 11 55.75 -74.13 35.14
C PHE A 11 55.79 -75.65 35.38
N GLY A 12 54.80 -76.16 36.12
CA GLY A 12 54.62 -77.58 36.39
C GLY A 12 55.83 -78.21 37.09
N SER A 13 56.52 -79.10 36.38
CA SER A 13 57.73 -79.79 36.87
C SER A 13 59.02 -78.99 36.70
N PHE A 14 59.02 -77.97 35.83
CA PHE A 14 60.15 -77.06 35.60
C PHE A 14 60.12 -75.93 36.64
N ARG A 15 61.15 -75.88 37.50
CA ARG A 15 61.22 -74.93 38.62
C ARG A 15 62.24 -73.81 38.43
N GLU A 16 63.07 -73.90 37.40
CA GLU A 16 64.03 -72.87 36.99
C GLU A 16 63.65 -72.41 35.56
N PRO A 17 64.06 -71.20 35.14
CA PRO A 17 63.84 -70.71 33.78
C PRO A 17 64.46 -71.63 32.73
N VAL A 18 63.65 -72.07 31.77
CA VAL A 18 64.03 -72.99 30.70
C VAL A 18 63.55 -72.45 29.36
N SER A 19 64.41 -72.53 28.35
CA SER A 19 64.05 -72.22 26.95
C SER A 19 64.25 -73.45 26.07
N VAL A 20 63.24 -73.76 25.27
CA VAL A 20 63.27 -74.86 24.29
C VAL A 20 63.14 -74.25 22.90
N ASP A 21 64.21 -74.38 22.12
CA ASP A 21 64.31 -73.85 20.76
C ASP A 21 63.96 -74.95 19.74
N PHE A 22 62.84 -74.75 19.04
CA PHE A 22 62.28 -75.61 18.00
C PHE A 22 62.64 -75.14 16.57
N THR A 23 63.51 -74.13 16.44
CA THR A 23 63.94 -73.60 15.13
C THR A 23 64.67 -74.65 14.32
N ASP A 24 64.38 -74.71 13.03
CA ASP A 24 64.96 -75.65 12.06
C ASP A 24 64.81 -77.13 12.46
N ILE A 25 63.82 -77.44 13.29
CA ILE A 25 63.49 -78.80 13.71
C ILE A 25 62.20 -79.23 13.03
N GLU A 26 62.28 -80.31 12.27
CA GLU A 26 61.13 -80.97 11.62
C GLU A 26 60.78 -82.29 12.31
N TYR A 27 61.76 -82.94 12.94
CA TYR A 27 61.56 -84.18 13.69
C TYR A 27 62.32 -84.17 15.01
N PHE A 28 61.61 -84.27 16.13
CA PHE A 28 62.24 -84.34 17.45
C PHE A 28 61.57 -85.30 18.42
N ALA A 29 62.37 -85.77 19.39
CA ALA A 29 61.90 -86.61 20.48
C ALA A 29 62.14 -85.95 21.84
N LEU A 30 61.13 -85.92 22.70
CA LEU A 30 61.27 -85.64 24.13
C LEU A 30 61.56 -86.98 24.83
N VAL A 31 62.75 -87.15 25.40
CA VAL A 31 63.27 -88.42 25.95
C VAL A 31 63.64 -88.26 27.42
N GLY A 32 63.32 -89.23 28.26
CA GLY A 32 63.61 -89.18 29.70
C GLY A 32 62.75 -90.16 30.51
N PRO A 33 63.11 -90.44 31.78
CA PRO A 33 62.37 -91.39 32.60
C PRO A 33 60.92 -90.93 32.85
N THR A 34 60.04 -91.88 33.17
CA THR A 34 58.65 -91.57 33.51
C THR A 34 58.59 -90.59 34.69
N GLY A 35 57.82 -89.52 34.56
CA GLY A 35 57.75 -88.46 35.59
C GLY A 35 58.87 -87.42 35.55
N ALA A 36 59.75 -87.43 34.54
CA ALA A 36 60.80 -86.43 34.35
C ALA A 36 60.28 -85.05 33.88
N GLY A 37 59.05 -84.96 33.38
CA GLY A 37 58.45 -83.70 32.92
C GLY A 37 58.32 -83.54 31.39
N LYS A 38 58.54 -84.60 30.60
CA LYS A 38 58.47 -84.56 29.12
C LYS A 38 57.21 -83.90 28.58
N SER A 39 56.05 -84.46 28.93
CA SER A 39 54.76 -83.95 28.49
C SER A 39 54.41 -82.59 29.13
N THR A 40 55.14 -82.11 30.16
CA THR A 40 54.97 -80.74 30.69
C THR A 40 55.39 -79.69 29.66
N ILE A 41 56.31 -80.02 28.74
CA ILE A 41 56.68 -79.16 27.61
C ILE A 41 55.48 -78.98 26.66
N ILE A 42 54.79 -80.08 26.32
CA ILE A 42 53.60 -80.06 25.45
C ILE A 42 52.43 -79.36 26.15
N ASP A 43 52.22 -79.65 27.44
CA ASP A 43 51.23 -78.95 28.27
C ASP A 43 51.47 -77.43 28.26
N ALA A 44 52.73 -76.98 28.26
CA ALA A 44 53.02 -75.56 28.24
C ALA A 44 52.69 -74.89 26.90
N ILE A 45 52.84 -75.60 25.78
CA ILE A 45 52.38 -75.13 24.46
C ILE A 45 50.85 -74.97 24.48
N CYS A 46 50.13 -75.99 24.95
CA CYS A 46 48.67 -75.94 25.11
C CYS A 46 48.24 -74.81 26.05
N PHE A 47 48.94 -74.65 27.18
CA PHE A 47 48.67 -73.61 28.15
C PHE A 47 48.90 -72.22 27.57
N ALA A 48 50.00 -72.00 26.85
CA ALA A 48 50.28 -70.72 26.21
C ALA A 48 49.13 -70.34 25.27
N LEU A 49 48.73 -71.23 24.36
CA LEU A 49 47.68 -70.94 23.38
C LEU A 49 46.30 -70.79 24.03
N TYR A 50 45.87 -71.77 24.82
CA TYR A 50 44.47 -71.91 25.23
C TYR A 50 44.20 -71.62 26.71
N GLY A 51 45.25 -71.47 27.54
CA GLY A 51 45.12 -71.20 28.98
C GLY A 51 44.78 -72.44 29.81
N THR A 52 44.78 -73.63 29.20
CA THR A 52 44.49 -74.91 29.85
C THR A 52 45.33 -76.03 29.21
N VAL A 53 45.39 -77.20 29.84
CA VAL A 53 46.18 -78.34 29.36
C VAL A 53 45.35 -79.63 29.41
N PRO A 54 45.65 -80.62 28.54
CA PRO A 54 44.80 -81.81 28.41
C PRO A 54 44.68 -82.63 29.70
N ARG A 55 45.74 -82.65 30.51
CA ARG A 55 45.89 -83.55 31.66
C ARG A 55 45.22 -83.07 32.96
N TRP A 56 44.76 -81.82 33.00
CA TRP A 56 44.06 -81.29 34.18
C TRP A 56 42.56 -81.67 34.23
N GLY A 57 42.08 -82.42 33.23
CA GLY A 57 40.76 -83.07 33.22
C GLY A 57 39.56 -82.14 32.98
N LYS A 58 39.64 -80.86 33.39
CA LYS A 58 38.66 -79.82 33.08
C LYS A 58 39.37 -78.58 32.53
N GLU A 59 38.73 -77.94 31.55
CA GLU A 59 39.16 -76.61 31.08
C GLU A 59 39.22 -75.63 32.27
N ASN A 60 40.21 -74.75 32.27
CA ASN A 60 40.45 -73.71 33.30
C ASN A 60 40.98 -74.17 34.68
N VAL A 61 41.37 -75.44 34.85
CA VAL A 61 42.01 -75.90 36.11
C VAL A 61 43.50 -75.59 36.12
N ILE A 62 43.90 -74.39 36.53
CA ILE A 62 45.32 -73.96 36.55
C ILE A 62 46.04 -74.19 37.89
N ALA A 63 45.38 -74.84 38.86
CA ALA A 63 45.92 -75.07 40.20
C ALA A 63 47.26 -75.85 40.21
N HIS A 64 47.48 -76.68 39.19
CA HIS A 64 48.69 -77.50 39.03
C HIS A 64 49.79 -76.84 38.20
N ALA A 65 49.57 -75.61 37.73
CA ALA A 65 50.52 -74.91 36.86
C ALA A 65 51.75 -74.39 37.63
N LEU A 66 51.62 -74.06 38.92
CA LEU A 66 52.72 -73.64 39.79
C LEU A 66 52.99 -74.68 40.88
N ALA A 67 54.26 -75.00 41.12
CA ALA A 67 54.67 -75.81 42.26
C ALA A 67 54.25 -75.15 43.60
N PRO A 68 53.99 -75.94 44.67
CA PRO A 68 53.55 -75.38 45.95
C PRO A 68 54.50 -74.34 46.56
N SER A 69 55.80 -74.46 46.29
CA SER A 69 56.86 -73.57 46.79
C SER A 69 57.03 -72.27 45.99
N VAL A 70 56.23 -72.05 44.94
CA VAL A 70 56.38 -70.93 44.00
C VAL A 70 55.15 -70.03 44.04
N THR A 71 55.40 -68.71 44.01
CA THR A 71 54.37 -67.67 44.07
C THR A 71 54.02 -67.07 42.71
N ALA A 72 54.87 -67.19 41.69
CA ALA A 72 54.60 -66.72 40.33
C ALA A 72 55.35 -67.55 39.27
N GLY A 73 54.83 -67.60 38.05
CA GLY A 73 55.47 -68.23 36.91
C GLY A 73 55.00 -67.65 35.58
N LYS A 74 55.69 -67.97 34.49
CA LYS A 74 55.43 -67.44 33.15
C LYS A 74 55.66 -68.52 32.10
N VAL A 75 54.76 -68.57 31.11
CA VAL A 75 54.93 -69.38 29.90
C VAL A 75 54.83 -68.46 28.70
N ALA A 76 55.80 -68.54 27.81
CA ALA A 76 55.81 -67.77 26.57
C ALA A 76 56.08 -68.70 25.39
N LEU A 77 55.30 -68.57 24.31
CA LEU A 77 55.45 -69.34 23.08
C LEU A 77 55.52 -68.39 21.88
N VAL A 78 56.54 -68.56 21.06
CA VAL A 78 56.62 -67.99 19.71
C VAL A 78 56.31 -69.10 18.72
N PHE A 79 55.42 -68.85 17.77
CA PHE A 79 55.00 -69.81 16.75
C PHE A 79 54.69 -69.14 15.41
N GLU A 80 54.69 -69.91 14.32
CA GLU A 80 54.25 -69.47 12.99
C GLU A 80 52.91 -70.12 12.59
N SER A 81 52.03 -69.37 11.91
CA SER A 81 50.75 -69.86 11.37
C SER A 81 50.38 -69.04 10.14
N ASP A 82 50.00 -69.69 9.02
CA ASP A 82 49.68 -69.05 7.74
C ASP A 82 50.76 -68.03 7.29
N GLY A 83 52.03 -68.40 7.46
CA GLY A 83 53.20 -67.59 7.09
C GLY A 83 53.50 -66.37 7.99
N ARG A 84 52.75 -66.17 9.08
CA ARG A 84 52.94 -65.08 10.05
C ARG A 84 53.47 -65.59 11.38
N ARG A 85 54.22 -64.75 12.10
CA ARG A 85 54.81 -65.08 13.40
C ARG A 85 54.02 -64.44 14.54
N TYR A 86 53.72 -65.22 15.57
CA TYR A 86 52.93 -64.82 16.72
C TYR A 86 53.65 -65.13 18.02
N GLY A 87 53.45 -64.28 19.02
CA GLY A 87 53.96 -64.44 20.37
C GLY A 87 52.82 -64.46 21.37
N VAL A 88 52.71 -65.54 22.15
CA VAL A 88 51.73 -65.63 23.24
C VAL A 88 52.46 -65.72 24.57
N VAL A 89 51.98 -64.94 25.54
CA VAL A 89 52.54 -64.90 26.89
C VAL A 89 51.42 -65.08 27.90
N ARG A 90 51.60 -65.99 28.86
CA ARG A 90 50.74 -66.13 30.03
C ARG A 90 51.56 -66.14 31.31
N SER A 91 51.26 -65.24 32.23
CA SER A 91 51.84 -65.22 33.57
C SER A 91 50.82 -65.67 34.61
N MET A 92 51.28 -66.37 35.64
CA MET A 92 50.46 -66.89 36.72
C MET A 92 50.99 -66.42 38.06
N VAL A 93 50.09 -66.23 39.02
CA VAL A 93 50.43 -65.91 40.40
C VAL A 93 49.60 -66.73 41.37
N ARG A 94 50.19 -67.05 42.51
CA ARG A 94 49.49 -67.63 43.65
C ARG A 94 48.96 -66.49 44.52
N ASP A 95 47.65 -66.45 44.73
CA ASP A 95 47.04 -65.46 45.61
C ASP A 95 47.29 -65.78 47.10
N GLY A 96 46.96 -64.83 47.99
CA GLY A 96 47.13 -65.00 49.44
C GLY A 96 46.31 -66.12 50.07
N LYS A 97 45.38 -66.75 49.34
CA LYS A 97 44.59 -67.93 49.77
C LYS A 97 45.17 -69.23 49.21
N GLY A 98 46.30 -69.17 48.50
CA GLY A 98 46.99 -70.33 47.93
C GLY A 98 46.47 -70.76 46.56
N ALA A 99 45.51 -70.06 45.94
CA ALA A 99 44.98 -70.41 44.62
C ALA A 99 45.81 -69.78 43.49
N VAL A 100 46.05 -70.55 42.43
CA VAL A 100 46.79 -70.09 41.24
C VAL A 100 45.82 -69.39 40.28
N ARG A 101 46.17 -68.20 39.81
CA ARG A 101 45.41 -67.42 38.81
C ARG A 101 46.31 -66.93 37.69
N THR A 102 45.76 -66.76 36.50
CA THR A 102 46.43 -66.05 35.40
C THR A 102 46.45 -64.55 35.72
N LYS A 103 47.65 -63.96 35.82
CA LYS A 103 47.86 -62.52 36.09
C LYS A 103 47.82 -61.70 34.81
N GLU A 104 48.44 -62.21 33.75
CA GLU A 104 48.53 -61.55 32.45
C GLU A 104 48.42 -62.62 31.37
N ALA A 105 47.68 -62.32 30.31
CA ALA A 105 47.68 -63.08 29.09
C ALA A 105 47.66 -62.08 27.93
N ARG A 106 48.52 -62.29 26.92
CA ARG A 106 48.51 -61.50 25.69
C ARG A 106 48.96 -62.33 24.49
N ILE A 107 48.49 -61.94 23.31
CA ILE A 107 48.92 -62.47 22.02
C ILE A 107 49.22 -61.31 21.07
N ASP A 108 50.39 -61.38 20.45
CA ASP A 108 50.97 -60.33 19.60
C ASP A 108 51.38 -60.93 18.24
N GLU A 109 51.21 -60.17 17.16
CA GLU A 109 51.87 -60.44 15.87
C GLU A 109 53.29 -59.87 15.95
N LEU A 110 54.29 -60.70 15.67
CA LEU A 110 55.71 -60.39 15.82
C LEU A 110 56.39 -60.26 14.45
N ASP A 111 57.47 -59.48 14.39
CA ASP A 111 58.28 -59.37 13.18
C ASP A 111 58.99 -60.69 12.90
N ARG A 112 58.74 -61.25 11.71
CA ARG A 112 59.35 -62.51 11.26
C ARG A 112 60.85 -62.37 11.02
N ALA A 113 61.36 -61.17 10.75
CA ALA A 113 62.79 -60.90 10.57
C ALA A 113 63.55 -60.75 11.89
N ALA A 114 62.86 -60.56 13.02
CA ALA A 114 63.50 -60.38 14.31
C ALA A 114 64.14 -61.70 14.81
N PRO A 115 65.35 -61.63 15.41
CA PRO A 115 65.94 -62.76 16.14
C PRO A 115 65.01 -63.29 17.23
N LEU A 116 64.94 -64.62 17.39
CA LEU A 116 63.95 -65.25 18.29
C LEU A 116 64.16 -64.91 19.77
N ASP A 117 65.40 -64.67 20.20
CA ASP A 117 65.73 -64.25 21.56
C ASP A 117 65.20 -62.85 21.92
N ARG A 118 64.89 -62.03 20.92
CA ARG A 118 64.29 -60.70 21.05
C ARG A 118 62.94 -60.58 20.36
N ALA A 119 62.28 -61.70 20.05
CA ALA A 119 61.03 -61.70 19.28
C ALA A 119 59.94 -60.83 19.94
N TYR A 120 59.87 -60.83 21.27
CA TYR A 120 58.91 -60.03 22.04
C TYR A 120 59.22 -58.53 22.09
N ASP A 121 60.41 -58.09 21.66
CA ASP A 121 60.78 -56.67 21.54
C ASP A 121 60.31 -56.09 20.19
N ALA A 122 60.04 -56.95 19.20
CA ALA A 122 59.66 -56.59 17.84
C ALA A 122 58.19 -56.92 17.54
N VAL A 123 57.28 -56.35 18.33
CA VAL A 123 55.84 -56.48 18.13
C VAL A 123 55.39 -55.62 16.94
N VAL A 124 54.79 -56.25 15.93
CA VAL A 124 54.16 -55.57 14.79
C VAL A 124 52.80 -55.03 15.20
N LYS A 125 51.99 -55.85 15.87
CA LYS A 125 50.64 -55.49 16.29
C LYS A 125 50.16 -56.31 17.49
N PRO A 126 49.64 -55.69 18.56
CA PRO A 126 48.92 -56.42 19.61
C PRO A 126 47.58 -56.93 19.08
N LEU A 127 47.25 -58.20 19.33
CA LEU A 127 46.03 -58.84 18.81
C LEU A 127 44.94 -58.97 19.88
N ALA A 128 45.29 -59.45 21.08
CA ALA A 128 44.35 -59.56 22.20
C ALA A 128 45.06 -59.64 23.56
N GLU A 129 44.33 -59.27 24.61
CA GLU A 129 44.76 -59.33 26.01
C GLU A 129 43.65 -59.94 26.91
N GLY A 130 44.03 -60.49 28.06
CA GLY A 130 43.11 -61.04 29.05
C GLY A 130 42.33 -62.26 28.55
N GLU A 131 41.00 -62.23 28.70
CA GLU A 131 40.10 -63.35 28.33
C GLU A 131 39.99 -63.55 26.81
N ASN A 132 40.25 -62.50 26.01
CA ASN A 132 40.17 -62.53 24.54
C ASN A 132 41.37 -63.23 23.87
N VAL A 133 42.43 -63.54 24.63
CA VAL A 133 43.61 -64.23 24.09
C VAL A 133 43.26 -65.62 23.59
N THR A 134 42.39 -66.36 24.27
CA THR A 134 42.00 -67.71 23.85
C THR A 134 41.17 -67.69 22.54
N PRO A 135 40.10 -66.88 22.40
CA PRO A 135 39.41 -66.70 21.12
C PRO A 135 40.33 -66.26 19.97
N GLU A 136 41.25 -65.35 20.24
CA GLU A 136 42.19 -64.87 19.22
C GLU A 136 43.23 -65.94 18.85
N ALA A 137 43.72 -66.71 19.82
CA ALA A 137 44.56 -67.87 19.56
C ALA A 137 43.83 -68.90 18.71
N GLN A 138 42.54 -69.19 18.97
CA GLN A 138 41.70 -70.06 18.15
C GLN A 138 41.56 -69.55 16.71
N ARG A 139 41.35 -68.24 16.54
CA ARG A 139 41.26 -67.60 15.22
C ARG A 139 42.57 -67.72 14.42
N VAL A 140 43.70 -67.53 15.09
CA VAL A 140 45.05 -67.55 14.47
C VAL A 140 45.54 -68.97 14.19
N THR A 141 45.26 -69.93 15.07
CA THR A 141 45.58 -71.35 14.84
C THR A 141 44.55 -72.05 13.95
N GLY A 142 43.36 -71.46 13.78
CA GLY A 142 42.24 -72.02 13.02
C GLY A 142 41.53 -73.17 13.72
N LEU A 143 41.81 -73.41 15.01
CA LEU A 143 41.27 -74.55 15.76
C LEU A 143 40.85 -74.16 17.18
N GLU A 144 39.64 -74.58 17.55
CA GLU A 144 39.21 -74.65 18.93
C GLU A 144 40.10 -75.60 19.75
N TYR A 145 40.18 -75.37 21.07
CA TYR A 145 41.02 -76.14 21.98
C TYR A 145 40.76 -77.66 21.88
N ARG A 146 39.49 -78.07 21.90
CA ARG A 146 39.10 -79.48 21.78
C ARG A 146 39.67 -80.14 20.53
N PHE A 147 39.61 -79.45 19.40
CA PHE A 147 40.08 -79.96 18.12
C PHE A 147 41.60 -79.91 18.01
N PHE A 148 42.24 -78.89 18.60
CA PHE A 148 43.70 -78.83 18.72
C PHE A 148 44.24 -80.04 19.50
N THR A 149 43.56 -80.47 20.57
CA THR A 149 43.91 -81.68 21.34
C THR A 149 43.48 -83.01 20.72
N GLN A 150 42.81 -82.96 19.56
CA GLN A 150 42.44 -84.14 18.77
C GLN A 150 43.26 -84.27 17.49
N CYS A 151 43.86 -83.17 17.01
CA CYS A 151 44.49 -83.11 15.68
C CYS A 151 45.97 -82.73 15.73
N VAL A 152 46.38 -81.90 16.71
CA VAL A 152 47.75 -81.35 16.81
C VAL A 152 48.50 -81.96 17.98
N VAL A 153 47.89 -82.00 19.17
CA VAL A 153 48.46 -82.66 20.34
C VAL A 153 47.63 -83.90 20.59
N LEU A 154 48.23 -85.09 20.50
CA LEU A 154 47.56 -86.35 20.83
C LEU A 154 48.01 -86.80 22.23
N PRO A 155 47.24 -86.48 23.29
CA PRO A 155 47.61 -86.84 24.65
C PRO A 155 47.38 -88.34 24.92
N GLN A 156 48.12 -88.87 25.89
CA GLN A 156 48.03 -90.26 26.30
C GLN A 156 46.57 -90.70 26.58
N GLY A 157 46.12 -91.78 25.93
CA GLY A 157 44.81 -92.39 26.13
C GLY A 157 43.62 -91.72 25.41
N ARG A 158 43.85 -90.66 24.63
CA ARG A 158 42.81 -89.97 23.82
C ARG A 158 43.05 -90.02 22.32
N PHE A 159 44.00 -90.84 21.88
CA PHE A 159 44.38 -91.02 20.47
C PHE A 159 43.19 -91.34 19.54
N ALA A 160 42.18 -92.04 20.03
CA ALA A 160 41.05 -92.52 19.21
C ALA A 160 39.83 -91.58 19.16
N GLU A 161 39.87 -90.40 19.81
CA GLU A 161 38.68 -89.55 19.94
C GLU A 161 38.09 -89.16 18.59
N PHE A 162 38.91 -88.82 17.59
CA PHE A 162 38.42 -88.49 16.25
C PHE A 162 37.85 -89.71 15.50
N LEU A 163 38.46 -90.91 15.65
CA LEU A 163 37.92 -92.16 15.10
C LEU A 163 36.55 -92.53 15.67
N HIS A 164 36.23 -92.05 16.88
CA HIS A 164 34.99 -92.41 17.58
C HIS A 164 33.97 -91.27 17.64
N ALA A 165 34.33 -90.07 17.16
CA ALA A 165 33.49 -88.89 17.13
C ALA A 165 32.21 -89.10 16.31
N ALA A 166 31.10 -88.53 16.79
CA ALA A 166 29.83 -88.64 16.10
C ALA A 166 29.88 -87.95 14.72
N PRO A 167 29.06 -88.36 13.73
CA PRO A 167 29.05 -87.73 12.40
C PRO A 167 28.92 -86.20 12.42
N ARG A 168 28.11 -85.65 13.34
CA ARG A 168 27.97 -84.19 13.51
C ARG A 168 29.23 -83.52 14.04
N GLU A 169 29.90 -84.13 15.01
CA GLU A 169 31.14 -83.59 15.59
C GLU A 169 32.28 -83.60 14.56
N ARG A 170 32.34 -84.66 13.73
CA ARG A 170 33.26 -84.72 12.59
C ARG A 170 32.92 -83.68 11.53
N GLN A 171 31.64 -83.45 11.26
CA GLN A 171 31.19 -82.40 10.34
C GLN A 171 31.60 -81.02 10.87
N ASP A 172 31.32 -80.69 12.13
CA ASP A 172 31.67 -79.40 12.72
C ASP A 172 33.18 -79.12 12.65
N LEU A 173 34.01 -80.16 12.91
CA LEU A 173 35.45 -80.09 12.74
C LEU A 173 35.85 -79.80 11.29
N LEU A 174 35.26 -80.51 10.33
CA LEU A 174 35.55 -80.28 8.91
C LEU A 174 35.10 -78.89 8.43
N VAL A 175 33.98 -78.37 8.92
CA VAL A 175 33.52 -77.00 8.63
C VAL A 175 34.55 -75.98 9.09
N GLN A 176 35.12 -76.14 10.29
CA GLN A 176 36.15 -75.26 10.83
C GLN A 176 37.49 -75.40 10.10
N LEU A 177 37.88 -76.62 9.75
CA LEU A 177 39.11 -76.88 8.99
C LEU A 177 39.05 -76.31 7.56
N LEU A 178 37.87 -76.33 6.93
CA LEU A 178 37.66 -75.89 5.55
C LEU A 178 37.21 -74.42 5.42
N ASP A 179 37.01 -73.69 6.53
CA ASP A 179 36.51 -72.31 6.53
C ASP A 179 35.15 -72.18 5.78
N ALA A 180 34.30 -73.22 5.92
CA ALA A 180 33.04 -73.35 5.15
C ALA A 180 31.88 -72.52 5.75
N ASP A 181 32.10 -71.82 6.87
CA ASP A 181 31.16 -70.89 7.50
C ASP A 181 30.84 -69.68 6.60
N VAL A 182 31.69 -69.37 5.62
CA VAL A 182 31.45 -68.32 4.61
C VAL A 182 30.12 -68.52 3.84
N TYR A 183 29.69 -69.77 3.62
CA TYR A 183 28.45 -70.05 2.90
C TYR A 183 27.20 -69.69 3.71
N GLU A 184 27.27 -69.81 5.03
CA GLU A 184 26.22 -69.34 5.94
C GLU A 184 26.16 -67.80 5.94
N LEU A 185 27.31 -67.11 5.84
CA LEU A 185 27.33 -65.65 5.69
C LEU A 185 26.70 -65.20 4.36
N ILE A 186 27.03 -65.87 3.25
CA ILE A 186 26.42 -65.60 1.92
C ILE A 186 24.91 -65.78 2.00
N ARG A 187 24.44 -66.85 2.64
CA ARG A 187 23.01 -67.12 2.83
C ARG A 187 22.30 -65.98 3.56
N GLN A 188 22.87 -65.52 4.68
CA GLN A 188 22.30 -64.42 5.47
C GLN A 188 22.23 -63.12 4.67
N ARG A 189 23.26 -62.84 3.87
CA ARG A 189 23.28 -61.68 2.98
C ARG A 189 22.22 -61.77 1.89
N ALA A 190 22.11 -62.91 1.22
CA ALA A 190 21.10 -63.15 0.19
C ALA A 190 19.67 -62.96 0.75
N ALA A 191 19.38 -63.44 1.96
CA ALA A 191 18.09 -63.23 2.61
C ALA A 191 17.77 -61.73 2.86
N ARG A 192 18.77 -60.93 3.26
CA ARG A 192 18.60 -59.48 3.44
C ARG A 192 18.40 -58.76 2.10
N GLU A 193 19.11 -59.18 1.06
CA GLU A 193 18.96 -58.64 -0.29
C GLU A 193 17.57 -58.95 -0.87
N GLU A 194 17.04 -60.16 -0.65
CA GLU A 194 15.66 -60.54 -1.00
C GLU A 194 14.63 -59.60 -0.36
N GLU A 195 14.72 -59.40 0.96
CA GLU A 195 13.80 -58.55 1.71
C GLU A 195 13.83 -57.10 1.19
N THR A 196 15.04 -56.56 1.00
CA THR A 196 15.25 -55.19 0.51
C THR A 196 14.66 -54.99 -0.89
N ALA A 197 14.92 -55.94 -1.80
CA ALA A 197 14.40 -55.90 -3.16
C ALA A 197 12.88 -56.02 -3.20
N ARG A 198 12.27 -56.87 -2.35
CA ARG A 198 10.80 -56.97 -2.22
C ARG A 198 10.16 -55.68 -1.71
N GLN A 199 10.75 -55.05 -0.69
CA GLN A 199 10.26 -53.78 -0.17
C GLN A 199 10.32 -52.67 -1.23
N ALA A 200 11.43 -52.60 -1.98
CA ALA A 200 11.59 -51.65 -3.08
C ALA A 200 10.55 -51.87 -4.20
N ALA A 201 10.33 -53.13 -4.62
CA ALA A 201 9.31 -53.47 -5.61
C ALA A 201 7.90 -53.11 -5.12
N SER A 202 7.60 -53.35 -3.83
CA SER A 202 6.31 -52.98 -3.24
C SER A 202 6.10 -51.47 -3.24
N PHE A 203 7.10 -50.70 -2.81
CA PHE A 203 7.02 -49.25 -2.81
C PHE A 203 6.83 -48.70 -4.24
N ALA A 204 7.56 -49.24 -5.22
CA ALA A 204 7.39 -48.85 -6.62
C ALA A 204 5.98 -49.18 -7.15
N ARG A 205 5.41 -50.34 -6.78
CA ARG A 205 4.01 -50.69 -7.09
C ARG A 205 3.01 -49.70 -6.48
N ASP A 206 3.20 -49.31 -5.22
CA ASP A 206 2.32 -48.34 -4.56
C ASP A 206 2.37 -46.95 -5.22
N GLN A 207 3.55 -46.54 -5.72
CA GLN A 207 3.69 -45.30 -6.49
C GLN A 207 3.03 -45.42 -7.87
N LEU A 208 3.18 -46.56 -8.55
CA LEU A 208 2.56 -46.81 -9.85
C LEU A 208 1.03 -46.79 -9.75
N ALA A 209 0.45 -47.36 -8.68
CA ALA A 209 -1.00 -47.36 -8.46
C ALA A 209 -1.60 -45.94 -8.38
N LYS A 210 -0.85 -44.96 -7.85
CA LYS A 210 -1.26 -43.55 -7.79
C LYS A 210 -1.32 -42.88 -9.17
N LEU A 211 -0.66 -43.45 -10.17
CA LEU A 211 -0.60 -42.96 -11.55
C LEU A 211 -1.56 -43.70 -12.49
N SER A 212 -2.49 -44.50 -11.96
CA SER A 212 -3.43 -45.32 -12.74
C SER A 212 -4.30 -44.54 -13.73
N GLY A 213 -4.54 -43.24 -13.48
CA GLY A 213 -5.27 -42.37 -14.41
C GLY A 213 -4.46 -41.86 -15.60
N ALA A 214 -3.13 -42.06 -15.61
CA ALA A 214 -2.25 -41.62 -16.69
C ALA A 214 -2.20 -42.68 -17.79
N THR A 215 -3.26 -42.76 -18.60
CA THR A 215 -3.38 -43.73 -19.70
C THR A 215 -3.12 -43.07 -21.05
N ALA A 216 -2.82 -43.89 -22.07
CA ALA A 216 -2.70 -43.41 -23.45
C ALA A 216 -4.01 -42.83 -23.98
N GLU A 217 -5.14 -43.40 -23.55
CA GLU A 217 -6.49 -42.92 -23.88
C GLU A 217 -6.72 -41.51 -23.33
N ALA A 218 -6.44 -41.29 -22.04
CA ALA A 218 -6.61 -39.98 -21.40
C ALA A 218 -5.67 -38.90 -21.98
N GLU A 219 -4.44 -39.26 -22.37
CA GLU A 219 -3.56 -38.36 -23.11
C GLU A 219 -4.14 -38.00 -24.49
N GLY A 220 -4.67 -39.00 -25.22
CA GLY A 220 -5.30 -38.82 -26.51
C GLY A 220 -6.52 -37.88 -26.44
N GLU A 221 -7.42 -38.12 -25.48
CA GLU A 221 -8.60 -37.27 -25.25
C GLU A 221 -8.22 -35.81 -24.96
N LEU A 222 -7.22 -35.58 -24.11
CA LEU A 222 -6.73 -34.24 -23.81
C LEU A 222 -6.08 -33.56 -25.02
N ALA A 223 -5.31 -34.32 -25.82
CA ALA A 223 -4.69 -33.81 -27.05
C ALA A 223 -5.71 -33.42 -28.11
N GLU A 224 -6.74 -34.25 -28.32
CA GLU A 224 -7.85 -33.95 -29.24
C GLU A 224 -8.65 -32.73 -28.77
N ARG A 225 -8.95 -32.65 -27.47
CA ARG A 225 -9.63 -31.51 -26.87
C ARG A 225 -8.83 -30.22 -27.03
N LEU A 226 -7.52 -30.26 -26.78
CA LEU A 226 -6.63 -29.11 -26.96
C LEU A 226 -6.60 -28.65 -28.42
N ALA A 227 -6.54 -29.59 -29.37
CA ALA A 227 -6.57 -29.27 -30.80
C ALA A 227 -7.92 -28.62 -31.19
N ALA A 228 -9.04 -29.10 -30.65
CA ALA A 228 -10.35 -28.49 -30.86
C ALA A 228 -10.43 -27.07 -30.29
N LEU A 229 -9.92 -26.84 -29.08
CA LEU A 229 -9.89 -25.51 -28.44
C LEU A 229 -8.96 -24.53 -29.16
N ARG A 230 -7.83 -24.98 -29.72
CA ARG A 230 -6.94 -24.13 -30.54
C ARG A 230 -7.62 -23.69 -31.83
N ARG A 231 -8.32 -24.60 -32.52
CA ARG A 231 -9.15 -24.23 -33.69
C ARG A 231 -10.27 -23.26 -33.32
N LEU A 232 -10.90 -23.44 -32.15
CA LEU A 232 -11.88 -22.49 -31.64
C LEU A 232 -11.25 -21.10 -31.45
N ALA A 233 -10.08 -21.03 -30.79
CA ALA A 233 -9.37 -19.77 -30.54
C ALA A 233 -9.03 -19.00 -31.84
N GLU A 234 -8.68 -19.70 -32.92
CA GLU A 234 -8.45 -19.10 -34.24
C GLU A 234 -9.75 -18.56 -34.86
N THR A 235 -10.84 -19.31 -34.75
CA THR A 235 -12.13 -18.94 -35.37
C THR A 235 -12.89 -17.84 -34.64
N ILE A 236 -12.73 -17.72 -33.31
CA ILE A 236 -13.40 -16.66 -32.54
C ILE A 236 -12.83 -15.26 -32.81
N GLY A 237 -11.61 -15.14 -33.36
CA GLY A 237 -10.98 -13.83 -33.59
C GLY A 237 -11.86 -12.89 -34.42
N ALA A 238 -12.46 -13.41 -35.49
CA ALA A 238 -13.40 -12.66 -36.32
C ALA A 238 -14.69 -12.26 -35.58
N ASP A 239 -15.20 -13.12 -34.69
CA ASP A 239 -16.37 -12.83 -33.87
C ASP A 239 -16.06 -11.73 -32.84
N LEU A 240 -14.88 -11.76 -32.20
CA LEU A 240 -14.44 -10.74 -31.26
C LEU A 240 -14.30 -9.37 -31.94
N ASP A 241 -13.73 -9.34 -33.14
CA ASP A 241 -13.60 -8.09 -33.91
C ASP A 241 -14.95 -7.55 -34.37
N LEU A 242 -15.89 -8.42 -34.74
CA LEU A 242 -17.27 -8.04 -35.02
C LEU A 242 -17.92 -7.39 -33.79
N LEU A 243 -17.81 -8.00 -32.61
CA LEU A 243 -18.38 -7.46 -31.38
C LEU A 243 -17.78 -6.08 -31.02
N ARG A 244 -16.46 -5.91 -31.15
CA ARG A 244 -15.79 -4.61 -30.96
C ARG A 244 -16.30 -3.55 -31.94
N ALA A 245 -16.51 -3.93 -33.20
CA ALA A 245 -17.07 -3.03 -34.20
C ALA A 245 -18.51 -2.60 -33.86
N ARG A 246 -19.33 -3.53 -33.34
CA ARG A 246 -20.69 -3.24 -32.83
C ARG A 246 -20.69 -2.30 -31.64
N GLU A 247 -19.80 -2.50 -30.68
CA GLU A 247 -19.64 -1.59 -29.53
C GLU A 247 -19.25 -0.18 -29.98
N ALA A 248 -18.32 -0.05 -30.93
CA ALA A 248 -17.91 1.23 -31.50
C ALA A 248 -19.01 1.90 -32.34
N GLU A 249 -19.84 1.13 -33.04
CA GLU A 249 -21.03 1.62 -33.74
C GLU A 249 -22.07 2.18 -32.77
N ILE A 250 -22.35 1.45 -31.68
CA ILE A 250 -23.25 1.90 -30.60
C ILE A 250 -22.73 3.20 -29.97
N GLY A 251 -21.44 3.28 -29.64
CA GLY A 251 -20.83 4.48 -29.07
C GLY A 251 -20.98 5.72 -29.96
N ARG A 252 -20.80 5.56 -31.28
CA ARG A 252 -21.03 6.64 -32.25
C ARG A 252 -22.52 7.03 -32.33
N ALA A 253 -23.42 6.05 -32.38
CA ALA A 253 -24.86 6.31 -32.41
C ALA A 253 -25.36 7.02 -31.14
N GLU A 254 -24.80 6.72 -29.97
CA GLU A 254 -25.10 7.41 -28.71
C GLU A 254 -24.68 8.89 -28.73
N GLN A 255 -23.51 9.19 -29.28
CA GLN A 255 -23.02 10.56 -29.46
C GLN A 255 -23.92 11.35 -30.41
N GLU A 256 -24.28 10.77 -31.56
CA GLU A 256 -25.22 11.38 -32.52
C GLU A 256 -26.58 11.65 -31.87
N ARG A 257 -27.14 10.67 -31.15
CA ARG A 257 -28.40 10.82 -30.41
C ARG A 257 -28.30 11.95 -29.38
N ALA A 258 -27.21 12.02 -28.61
CA ALA A 258 -27.01 13.04 -27.59
C ALA A 258 -26.97 14.46 -28.20
N ALA A 259 -26.28 14.64 -29.34
CA ALA A 259 -26.23 15.92 -30.05
C ALA A 259 -27.62 16.38 -30.51
N VAL A 260 -28.44 15.47 -31.04
CA VAL A 260 -29.82 15.78 -31.45
C VAL A 260 -30.72 16.10 -30.24
N ALA A 261 -30.56 15.38 -29.13
CA ALA A 261 -31.30 15.63 -27.89
C ALA A 261 -30.98 17.01 -27.28
N GLU A 262 -29.71 17.40 -27.26
CA GLU A 262 -29.28 18.73 -26.81
C GLU A 262 -29.91 19.83 -27.67
N ARG A 263 -29.90 19.66 -29.00
CA ARG A 263 -30.55 20.60 -29.93
C ARG A 263 -32.05 20.72 -29.67
N GLN A 264 -32.75 19.60 -29.48
CA GLN A 264 -34.18 19.62 -29.14
C GLN A 264 -34.43 20.42 -27.85
N SER A 265 -33.58 20.25 -26.83
CA SER A 265 -33.67 20.98 -25.58
C SER A 265 -33.54 22.49 -25.79
N VAL A 266 -32.50 22.94 -26.54
CA VAL A 266 -32.30 24.36 -26.88
C VAL A 266 -33.51 24.95 -27.60
N LEU A 267 -34.03 24.26 -28.62
CA LEU A 267 -35.23 24.70 -29.37
C LEU A 267 -36.46 24.79 -28.45
N SER A 268 -36.63 23.85 -27.54
CA SER A 268 -37.76 23.82 -26.62
C SER A 268 -37.77 24.96 -25.60
N SER A 269 -36.62 25.59 -25.33
CA SER A 269 -36.47 26.68 -24.36
C SER A 269 -36.81 28.07 -24.91
N LEU A 270 -36.80 28.26 -26.24
CA LEU A 270 -36.99 29.55 -26.88
C LEU A 270 -38.44 30.06 -26.72
N ARG A 271 -38.63 31.26 -26.16
CA ARG A 271 -39.95 31.90 -25.97
C ARG A 271 -39.88 33.40 -26.32
N MET A 272 -40.97 33.93 -26.88
CA MET A 272 -41.12 35.37 -27.12
C MET A 272 -41.39 36.10 -25.79
N PRO A 273 -40.69 37.22 -25.49
CA PRO A 273 -41.00 38.06 -24.34
C PRO A 273 -42.41 38.65 -24.40
N GLY A 274 -43.11 38.69 -23.27
CA GLY A 274 -44.51 39.16 -23.20
C GLY A 274 -44.73 40.63 -23.60
N ALA A 275 -43.68 41.46 -23.59
CA ALA A 275 -43.75 42.86 -24.02
C ALA A 275 -43.65 43.04 -25.55
N ALA A 276 -43.17 42.04 -26.30
CA ALA A 276 -42.93 42.19 -27.75
C ALA A 276 -44.19 42.50 -28.58
N PRO A 277 -45.38 41.91 -28.32
CA PRO A 277 -46.59 42.18 -29.09
C PRO A 277 -47.16 43.60 -28.92
N THR A 278 -46.99 44.22 -27.76
CA THR A 278 -47.63 45.51 -27.42
C THR A 278 -46.72 46.71 -27.66
N LEU A 279 -45.43 46.49 -27.85
CA LEU A 279 -44.41 47.54 -27.93
C LEU A 279 -44.57 48.47 -29.14
N ALA A 280 -45.01 47.94 -30.28
CA ALA A 280 -45.30 48.76 -31.46
C ALA A 280 -46.49 49.71 -31.23
N ALA A 281 -47.51 49.27 -30.49
CA ALA A 281 -48.63 50.12 -30.10
C ALA A 281 -48.20 51.17 -29.07
N ALA A 282 -47.38 50.78 -28.09
CA ALA A 282 -46.82 51.70 -27.09
C ALA A 282 -45.96 52.80 -27.72
N ARG A 283 -45.12 52.48 -28.71
CA ARG A 283 -44.29 53.47 -29.44
C ARG A 283 -45.15 54.51 -30.18
N ARG A 284 -46.22 54.07 -30.85
CA ARG A 284 -47.15 54.99 -31.54
C ARG A 284 -47.89 55.88 -30.55
N ALA A 285 -48.43 55.32 -29.48
CA ALA A 285 -49.15 56.08 -28.46
C ALA A 285 -48.27 57.14 -27.80
N ALA A 286 -47.00 56.82 -27.49
CA ALA A 286 -46.05 57.77 -26.92
C ALA A 286 -45.69 58.90 -27.91
N ALA A 287 -45.46 58.58 -29.19
CA ALA A 287 -45.19 59.58 -30.23
C ALA A 287 -46.39 60.51 -30.49
N GLU A 288 -47.61 59.96 -30.54
CA GLU A 288 -48.85 60.74 -30.67
C GLU A 288 -49.05 61.67 -29.46
N ALA A 289 -48.78 61.19 -28.25
CA ALA A 289 -48.85 62.01 -27.04
C ALA A 289 -47.89 63.21 -27.11
N VAL A 290 -46.65 63.03 -27.56
CA VAL A 290 -45.71 64.14 -27.77
C VAL A 290 -46.26 65.14 -28.78
N GLY A 291 -46.73 64.68 -29.94
CA GLY A 291 -47.28 65.57 -30.97
C GLY A 291 -48.48 66.42 -30.50
N VAL A 292 -49.38 65.82 -29.70
CA VAL A 292 -50.50 66.54 -29.08
C VAL A 292 -49.99 67.61 -28.10
N ARG A 293 -48.99 67.30 -27.26
CA ARG A 293 -48.43 68.24 -26.29
C ARG A 293 -47.59 69.35 -26.93
N GLU A 294 -46.91 69.07 -28.05
CA GLU A 294 -46.20 70.10 -28.82
C GLU A 294 -47.16 71.12 -29.43
N SER A 295 -48.30 70.64 -29.97
CA SER A 295 -49.36 71.52 -30.46
C SER A 295 -50.01 72.36 -29.34
N GLU A 296 -50.18 71.78 -28.15
CA GLU A 296 -50.70 72.48 -26.96
C GLU A 296 -49.74 73.60 -26.51
N VAL A 297 -48.43 73.32 -26.45
CA VAL A 297 -47.41 74.32 -26.11
C VAL A 297 -47.37 75.44 -27.15
N ALA A 298 -47.38 75.12 -28.44
CA ALA A 298 -47.35 76.13 -29.52
C ALA A 298 -48.56 77.08 -29.47
N GLY A 299 -49.75 76.59 -29.13
CA GLY A 299 -50.94 77.43 -28.95
C GLY A 299 -50.78 78.41 -27.78
N LEU A 300 -50.32 77.91 -26.63
CA LEU A 300 -50.15 78.73 -25.42
C LEU A 300 -48.98 79.73 -25.52
N GLU A 301 -47.97 79.47 -26.36
CA GLU A 301 -46.93 80.45 -26.70
C GLU A 301 -47.51 81.64 -27.48
N GLY A 302 -48.46 81.38 -28.38
CA GLY A 302 -49.22 82.42 -29.07
C GLY A 302 -50.05 83.27 -28.10
N ASP A 303 -50.79 82.61 -27.21
CA ASP A 303 -51.64 83.29 -26.21
C ASP A 303 -50.81 84.17 -25.24
N GLU A 304 -49.64 83.70 -24.78
CA GLU A 304 -48.73 84.50 -23.95
C GLU A 304 -48.21 85.72 -24.71
N HIS A 305 -47.82 85.55 -25.98
CA HIS A 305 -47.32 86.63 -26.82
C HIS A 305 -48.38 87.73 -27.02
N GLU A 306 -49.61 87.34 -27.38
CA GLU A 306 -50.72 88.27 -27.59
C GLU A 306 -51.07 89.04 -26.31
N ALA A 307 -51.08 88.36 -25.15
CA ALA A 307 -51.37 89.00 -23.87
C ALA A 307 -50.30 90.03 -23.45
N TYR A 308 -49.01 89.77 -23.75
CA TYR A 308 -47.94 90.72 -23.47
C TYR A 308 -47.90 91.90 -24.48
N GLU A 309 -48.21 91.67 -25.76
CA GLU A 309 -48.39 92.77 -26.72
C GLU A 309 -49.55 93.70 -26.32
N ALA A 310 -50.69 93.13 -25.92
CA ALA A 310 -51.84 93.90 -25.45
C ALA A 310 -51.52 94.73 -24.21
N LEU A 311 -50.70 94.21 -23.29
CA LEU A 311 -50.22 94.94 -22.12
C LEU A 311 -49.25 96.08 -22.51
N ALA A 312 -48.34 95.83 -23.46
CA ALA A 312 -47.39 96.83 -23.93
C ALA A 312 -48.09 98.02 -24.63
N ALA A 313 -49.17 97.76 -25.37
CA ALA A 313 -49.95 98.79 -26.07
C ALA A 313 -50.66 99.78 -25.12
N LEU A 314 -50.89 99.41 -23.85
CA LEU A 314 -51.63 100.24 -22.88
C LEU A 314 -50.76 101.28 -22.14
N GLY A 315 -49.43 101.18 -22.25
CA GLY A 315 -48.47 102.16 -21.71
C GLY A 315 -48.25 102.07 -20.18
N ASP A 316 -47.49 103.04 -19.64
CA ASP A 316 -47.12 103.05 -18.22
C ASP A 316 -48.28 103.50 -17.31
N ARG A 317 -48.49 102.75 -16.24
CA ARG A 317 -49.51 103.01 -15.21
C ARG A 317 -49.23 104.29 -14.41
N GLY A 318 -47.99 104.79 -14.41
CA GLY A 318 -47.56 105.97 -13.65
C GLY A 318 -48.19 107.28 -14.13
N GLU A 319 -48.30 107.46 -15.45
CA GLU A 319 -48.75 108.70 -16.09
C GLU A 319 -50.22 109.05 -15.77
N PRO A 320 -51.22 108.17 -15.98
CA PRO A 320 -52.62 108.49 -15.68
C PRO A 320 -52.89 108.66 -14.18
N ARG A 321 -52.12 107.99 -13.31
CA ARG A 321 -52.25 108.12 -11.85
C ARG A 321 -51.79 109.50 -11.36
N ALA A 322 -50.73 110.05 -11.93
CA ALA A 322 -50.22 111.38 -11.56
C ALA A 322 -51.16 112.50 -12.00
N ALA A 323 -51.76 112.40 -13.19
CA ALA A 323 -52.70 113.38 -13.73
C ALA A 323 -54.00 113.48 -12.88
N LEU A 324 -54.50 112.35 -12.37
CA LEU A 324 -55.70 112.34 -11.51
C LEU A 324 -55.48 113.12 -10.19
N ALA A 325 -54.28 112.98 -9.60
CA ALA A 325 -53.93 113.68 -8.36
C ALA A 325 -53.82 115.21 -8.52
N ALA A 326 -53.43 115.70 -9.70
CA ALA A 326 -53.33 117.13 -9.99
C ALA A 326 -54.72 117.81 -10.11
N LEU A 327 -55.72 117.09 -10.66
CA LEU A 327 -57.11 117.56 -10.74
C LEU A 327 -57.71 117.81 -9.34
N ASP A 328 -57.52 116.86 -8.42
CA ASP A 328 -58.02 116.97 -7.03
C ASP A 328 -57.47 118.20 -6.28
N ALA A 329 -56.20 118.55 -6.53
CA ALA A 329 -55.57 119.71 -5.90
C ALA A 329 -56.16 121.05 -6.40
N ARG A 330 -56.50 121.12 -7.69
CA ARG A 330 -57.02 122.33 -8.34
C ARG A 330 -58.43 122.67 -7.87
N GLU A 331 -59.31 121.69 -7.74
CA GLU A 331 -60.69 121.89 -7.25
C GLU A 331 -60.71 122.48 -5.84
N ARG A 332 -59.81 122.02 -4.95
CA ARG A 332 -59.72 122.50 -3.57
C ARG A 332 -59.25 123.96 -3.47
N LEU A 333 -58.21 124.33 -4.21
CA LEU A 333 -57.64 125.68 -4.20
C LEU A 333 -58.58 126.72 -4.81
N ALA A 334 -59.35 126.34 -5.85
CA ALA A 334 -60.32 127.22 -6.50
C ALA A 334 -61.41 127.71 -5.53
N ALA A 335 -61.92 126.81 -4.68
CA ALA A 335 -62.93 127.14 -3.68
C ALA A 335 -62.42 128.12 -2.61
N GLN A 336 -61.15 128.00 -2.21
CA GLN A 336 -60.54 128.87 -1.18
C GLN A 336 -60.31 130.29 -1.69
N ALA A 337 -59.81 130.45 -2.93
CA ALA A 337 -59.56 131.75 -3.53
C ALA A 337 -60.86 132.56 -3.71
N ALA A 338 -61.95 131.91 -4.15
CA ALA A 338 -63.25 132.55 -4.33
C ALA A 338 -63.80 133.17 -3.03
N ARG A 339 -63.63 132.48 -1.89
CA ARG A 339 -64.10 132.96 -0.58
C ARG A 339 -63.31 134.19 -0.10
N ALA A 340 -61.99 134.16 -0.19
CA ALA A 340 -61.14 135.26 0.27
C ALA A 340 -61.40 136.56 -0.51
N ARG A 341 -61.69 136.48 -1.81
CA ARG A 341 -62.02 137.65 -2.65
C ARG A 341 -63.32 138.34 -2.23
N ALA A 342 -64.33 137.57 -1.85
CA ALA A 342 -65.61 138.11 -1.39
C ALA A 342 -65.43 138.92 -0.08
N GLU A 343 -64.64 138.41 0.86
CA GLU A 343 -64.36 139.07 2.15
C GLU A 343 -63.57 140.38 1.97
N ALA A 344 -62.58 140.40 1.07
CA ALA A 344 -61.81 141.60 0.75
C ALA A 344 -62.67 142.73 0.15
N THR A 345 -63.61 142.37 -0.73
CA THR A 345 -64.51 143.34 -1.39
C THR A 345 -65.40 144.06 -0.37
N SER A 346 -65.99 143.31 0.57
CA SER A 346 -66.86 143.87 1.61
C SER A 346 -66.12 144.82 2.57
N ALA A 347 -64.86 144.49 2.91
CA ALA A 347 -64.05 145.34 3.79
C ALA A 347 -63.69 146.69 3.15
N ALA A 348 -63.45 146.73 1.83
CA ALA A 348 -63.15 147.96 1.09
C ALA A 348 -64.35 148.93 1.07
N GLU A 349 -65.58 148.43 0.92
CA GLU A 349 -66.80 149.24 0.92
C GLU A 349 -67.02 149.93 2.28
N SER A 350 -66.79 149.22 3.39
CA SER A 350 -66.93 149.78 4.74
C SER A 350 -65.89 150.88 5.03
N LEU A 351 -64.66 150.72 4.54
CA LEU A 351 -63.61 151.73 4.70
C LEU A 351 -63.98 153.06 4.03
N HIS A 352 -64.55 152.99 2.82
CA HIS A 352 -64.97 154.18 2.07
C HIS A 352 -66.03 155.01 2.83
N GLY A 353 -67.02 154.34 3.43
CA GLY A 353 -68.05 155.02 4.23
C GLY A 353 -67.48 155.72 5.47
N LEU A 354 -66.51 155.10 6.16
CA LEU A 354 -65.89 155.71 7.35
C LEU A 354 -65.00 156.91 7.01
N ALA A 355 -64.41 156.95 5.81
CA ALA A 355 -63.60 158.09 5.34
C ALA A 355 -64.45 159.36 5.23
N THR A 356 -65.63 159.24 4.60
CA THR A 356 -66.56 160.37 4.47
C THR A 356 -67.04 160.93 5.82
N ALA A 357 -67.27 160.06 6.81
CA ALA A 357 -67.68 160.49 8.16
C ALA A 357 -66.58 161.23 8.93
N ARG A 358 -65.31 160.83 8.74
CA ARG A 358 -64.14 161.53 9.31
C ARG A 358 -64.03 162.94 8.77
N ASP A 359 -64.09 163.11 7.45
CA ASP A 359 -63.88 164.40 6.79
C ASP A 359 -64.94 165.42 7.20
N ALA A 360 -66.20 165.00 7.32
CA ALA A 360 -67.29 165.83 7.81
C ALA A 360 -67.07 166.30 9.26
N ALA A 361 -66.54 165.43 10.13
CA ALA A 361 -66.28 165.77 11.53
C ALA A 361 -65.12 166.77 11.69
N GLU A 362 -64.07 166.69 10.86
CA GLU A 362 -62.96 167.64 10.86
C GLU A 362 -63.38 169.04 10.38
N GLN A 363 -64.21 169.13 9.35
CA GLN A 363 -64.73 170.43 8.88
C GLN A 363 -65.57 171.13 9.96
N ALA A 364 -66.40 170.38 10.69
CA ALA A 364 -67.19 170.93 11.78
C ALA A 364 -66.32 171.50 12.92
N LEU A 365 -65.20 170.84 13.22
CA LEU A 365 -64.21 171.33 14.18
C LEU A 365 -63.57 172.65 13.75
N ALA A 366 -63.06 172.72 12.52
CA ALA A 366 -62.45 173.94 11.99
C ALA A 366 -63.41 175.14 11.99
N THR A 367 -64.69 174.88 11.73
CA THR A 367 -65.74 175.91 11.74
C THR A 367 -65.95 176.48 13.15
N ALA A 368 -65.99 175.62 14.17
CA ALA A 368 -66.17 176.03 15.56
C ALA A 368 -64.97 176.83 16.11
N GLU A 369 -63.74 176.52 15.69
CA GLU A 369 -62.53 177.25 16.07
C GLU A 369 -62.55 178.70 15.54
N ASN A 370 -62.81 178.87 14.25
CA ASN A 370 -62.88 180.18 13.60
C ASN A 370 -63.94 181.10 14.23
N GLN A 371 -65.09 180.54 14.60
CA GLN A 371 -66.19 181.32 15.18
C GLN A 371 -65.88 181.83 16.59
N ARG A 372 -65.15 181.03 17.38
CA ARG A 372 -64.66 181.44 18.71
C ARG A 372 -63.65 182.59 18.59
N GLU A 373 -62.73 182.51 17.62
CA GLU A 373 -61.71 183.53 17.41
C GLU A 373 -62.32 184.89 17.02
N ARG A 374 -63.28 184.89 16.08
CA ARG A 374 -64.03 186.11 15.71
C ARG A 374 -64.72 186.80 16.88
N LEU A 375 -65.30 186.02 17.80
CA LEU A 375 -65.97 186.58 18.98
C LEU A 375 -64.99 187.19 20.00
N ARG A 376 -63.77 186.65 20.08
CA ARG A 376 -62.70 187.20 20.91
C ARG A 376 -62.23 188.56 20.39
N ASP A 377 -62.05 188.68 19.07
CA ASP A 377 -61.65 189.93 18.43
C ASP A 377 -62.70 191.04 18.59
N ALA A 378 -63.99 190.69 18.50
CA ALA A 378 -65.09 191.63 18.70
C ALA A 378 -65.14 192.20 20.13
N HIS A 379 -64.85 191.39 21.16
CA HIS A 379 -64.73 191.86 22.55
C HIS A 379 -63.53 192.79 22.76
N ALA A 380 -62.41 192.55 22.08
CA ALA A 380 -61.22 193.40 22.15
C ALA A 380 -61.47 194.78 21.50
N ALA A 381 -62.17 194.82 20.37
CA ALA A 381 -62.51 196.06 19.66
C ALA A 381 -63.42 196.99 20.47
N ALA A 382 -64.42 196.44 21.16
CA ALA A 382 -65.36 197.22 21.98
C ALA A 382 -64.67 197.95 23.16
N HIS A 383 -63.60 197.38 23.73
CA HIS A 383 -62.87 197.96 24.86
C HIS A 383 -61.97 199.15 24.45
N LEU A 384 -61.57 199.24 23.17
CA LEU A 384 -60.66 200.28 22.67
C LEU A 384 -61.35 201.63 22.51
N VAL A 385 -62.64 201.62 22.18
CA VAL A 385 -63.44 202.81 21.82
C VAL A 385 -63.62 203.78 23.00
N HIS A 386 -63.66 203.27 24.24
CA HIS A 386 -63.76 204.11 25.45
C HIS A 386 -62.52 204.97 25.74
N ARG A 387 -61.39 204.76 25.05
CA ARG A 387 -60.14 205.49 25.29
C ARG A 387 -59.81 206.54 24.23
N LEU A 388 -60.70 206.78 23.28
CA LEU A 388 -60.51 207.74 22.19
C LEU A 388 -61.10 209.11 22.56
N ALA A 389 -60.46 210.19 22.10
CA ALA A 389 -60.95 211.57 22.20
C ALA A 389 -60.91 212.26 20.81
N VAL A 390 -61.83 213.19 20.55
CA VAL A 390 -61.91 213.91 19.26
C VAL A 390 -60.74 214.88 19.12
N GLY A 391 -60.06 214.84 17.97
CA GLY A 391 -58.89 215.68 17.67
C GLY A 391 -57.52 215.06 18.02
N GLU A 392 -57.47 214.11 18.95
CA GLU A 392 -56.26 213.30 19.18
C GLU A 392 -56.11 212.19 18.11
N PRO A 393 -54.88 211.77 17.78
CA PRO A 393 -54.65 210.69 16.85
C PRO A 393 -55.13 209.36 17.42
N CYS A 394 -55.96 208.64 16.66
CA CYS A 394 -56.35 207.28 17.00
C CYS A 394 -55.11 206.37 17.19
N PRO A 395 -54.93 205.65 18.31
CA PRO A 395 -53.71 204.89 18.64
C PRO A 395 -53.49 203.64 17.78
N VAL A 396 -54.47 203.27 16.94
CA VAL A 396 -54.29 202.22 15.93
C VAL A 396 -53.73 202.80 14.63
N CYS A 397 -54.29 203.90 14.13
CA CYS A 397 -54.01 204.40 12.77
C CYS A 397 -53.35 205.80 12.70
N ARG A 398 -53.13 206.46 13.83
CA ARG A 398 -52.48 207.78 14.00
C ARG A 398 -53.14 208.96 13.27
N HIS A 399 -54.31 208.78 12.68
CA HIS A 399 -55.12 209.87 12.10
C HIS A 399 -55.98 210.56 13.17
N PRO A 400 -56.26 211.87 13.05
CA PRO A 400 -57.10 212.60 14.00
C PRO A 400 -58.52 212.03 14.03
N VAL A 401 -59.06 211.77 15.21
CA VAL A 401 -60.44 211.29 15.37
C VAL A 401 -61.41 212.43 15.11
N ALA A 402 -62.15 212.36 13.99
CA ALA A 402 -63.14 213.38 13.59
C ALA A 402 -64.48 213.24 14.33
N GLU A 403 -64.83 212.02 14.75
CA GLU A 403 -66.04 211.71 15.52
C GLU A 403 -65.80 210.42 16.33
N LEU A 404 -66.29 210.37 17.57
CA LEU A 404 -66.19 209.15 18.39
C LEU A 404 -67.25 208.13 17.93
N PRO A 405 -66.87 206.91 17.50
CA PRO A 405 -67.82 205.91 17.06
C PRO A 405 -68.63 205.38 18.26
N ARG A 406 -69.97 205.33 18.14
CA ARG A 406 -70.79 204.54 19.06
C ARG A 406 -70.63 203.06 18.71
N HIS A 407 -70.40 202.23 19.72
CA HIS A 407 -70.40 200.77 19.57
C HIS A 407 -71.40 200.12 20.55
N ASP A 408 -72.13 199.13 20.03
CA ASP A 408 -73.01 198.25 20.79
C ASP A 408 -72.20 197.20 21.59
N GLN A 409 -72.76 196.69 22.69
CA GLN A 409 -72.11 195.67 23.53
C GLN A 409 -72.05 194.29 22.83
N PRO A 410 -70.87 193.62 22.78
CA PRO A 410 -70.69 192.31 22.13
C PRO A 410 -71.24 191.09 22.94
N ALA A 411 -71.57 190.00 22.21
CA ALA A 411 -72.25 188.77 22.70
C ALA A 411 -71.38 187.80 23.56
N ASP A 412 -71.99 186.84 24.28
CA ASP A 412 -71.34 185.94 25.26
C ASP A 412 -70.45 184.84 24.64
N ILE A 413 -69.16 184.88 25.00
CA ILE A 413 -68.08 184.00 24.52
C ILE A 413 -68.17 182.55 25.03
N ARG A 414 -68.86 182.29 26.16
CA ARG A 414 -68.92 180.95 26.77
C ARG A 414 -69.63 179.91 25.90
N THR A 415 -70.58 180.35 25.09
CA THR A 415 -71.36 179.49 24.18
C THR A 415 -70.50 178.88 23.07
N ALA A 416 -69.52 179.64 22.56
CA ALA A 416 -68.62 179.19 21.51
C ALA A 416 -67.61 178.15 22.01
N ASP A 417 -67.12 178.29 23.26
CA ASP A 417 -66.20 177.33 23.87
C ASP A 417 -66.82 175.92 23.99
N ARG A 418 -68.10 175.84 24.34
CA ARG A 418 -68.81 174.56 24.46
C ARG A 418 -69.04 173.89 23.10
N ALA A 419 -69.33 174.68 22.06
CA ALA A 419 -69.48 174.17 20.70
C ALA A 419 -68.16 173.58 20.16
N LEU A 420 -67.03 174.24 20.45
CA LEU A 420 -65.70 173.76 20.09
C LEU A 420 -65.34 172.42 20.76
N ALA A 421 -65.62 172.28 22.06
CA ALA A 421 -65.35 171.04 22.78
C ALA A 421 -66.08 169.83 22.16
N ASN A 422 -67.37 169.99 21.83
CA ASN A 422 -68.17 168.94 21.20
C ASN A 422 -67.68 168.58 19.79
N ALA A 423 -67.24 169.56 19.01
CA ALA A 423 -66.72 169.32 17.67
C ALA A 423 -65.37 168.57 17.70
N ARG A 424 -64.50 168.86 18.68
CA ARG A 424 -63.24 168.11 18.89
C ARG A 424 -63.47 166.64 19.19
N GLU A 425 -64.38 166.33 20.10
CA GLU A 425 -64.66 164.95 20.47
C GLU A 425 -65.19 164.12 19.28
N ARG A 426 -66.05 164.71 18.44
CA ARG A 426 -66.57 164.04 17.25
C ARG A 426 -65.48 163.74 16.22
N ALA A 427 -64.57 164.67 15.96
CA ALA A 427 -63.46 164.49 15.02
C ALA A 427 -62.49 163.38 15.47
N GLU A 428 -62.21 163.28 16.77
CA GLU A 428 -61.32 162.25 17.32
C GLU A 428 -61.92 160.84 17.17
N ARG A 429 -63.21 160.67 17.49
CA ARG A 429 -63.90 159.37 17.31
C ARG A 429 -63.91 158.91 15.85
N ALA A 430 -64.16 159.84 14.92
CA ALA A 430 -64.22 159.51 13.50
C ALA A 430 -62.84 159.12 12.92
N ARG A 431 -61.75 159.76 13.35
CA ARG A 431 -60.37 159.37 12.99
C ARG A 431 -60.03 157.96 13.47
N SER A 432 -60.35 157.63 14.72
CA SER A 432 -60.06 156.29 15.28
C SER A 432 -60.82 155.17 14.55
N ALA A 433 -62.08 155.41 14.17
CA ALA A 433 -62.89 154.44 13.44
C ALA A 433 -62.32 154.15 12.03
N HIS A 434 -61.90 155.17 11.29
CA HIS A 434 -61.31 155.02 9.96
C HIS A 434 -60.01 154.19 9.99
N ALA A 435 -59.07 154.51 10.89
CA ALA A 435 -57.77 153.84 10.96
C ALA A 435 -57.89 152.32 11.25
N LYS A 436 -58.86 151.93 12.07
CA LYS A 436 -59.13 150.51 12.35
C LYS A 436 -59.66 149.77 11.11
N ALA A 437 -60.58 150.38 10.36
CA ALA A 437 -61.12 149.78 9.14
C ALA A 437 -60.07 149.66 8.02
N GLU A 438 -59.17 150.64 7.91
CA GLU A 438 -58.11 150.67 6.89
C GLU A 438 -57.17 149.47 7.00
N THR A 439 -56.74 149.18 8.23
CA THR A 439 -55.84 148.05 8.52
C THR A 439 -56.50 146.70 8.18
N SER A 440 -57.80 146.55 8.47
CA SER A 440 -58.56 145.33 8.20
C SER A 440 -58.72 145.08 6.70
N ALA A 441 -59.08 146.11 5.92
CA ALA A 441 -59.26 145.99 4.47
C ALA A 441 -57.96 145.60 3.74
N SER A 442 -56.81 146.13 4.17
CA SER A 442 -55.52 145.79 3.58
C SER A 442 -55.11 144.33 3.77
N MET A 443 -55.39 143.72 4.94
CA MET A 443 -55.03 142.33 5.21
C MET A 443 -55.85 141.35 4.35
N LEU A 444 -57.15 141.57 4.23
CA LEU A 444 -58.04 140.71 3.46
C LEU A 444 -57.72 140.76 1.96
N ALA A 445 -57.37 141.94 1.43
CA ALA A 445 -56.94 142.08 0.03
C ALA A 445 -55.63 141.31 -0.29
N ALA A 446 -54.66 141.33 0.63
CA ALA A 446 -53.42 140.57 0.47
C ALA A 446 -53.67 139.05 0.47
N GLN A 447 -54.59 138.57 1.32
CA GLN A 447 -54.94 137.16 1.41
C GLN A 447 -55.61 136.64 0.12
N ALA A 448 -56.54 137.40 -0.46
CA ALA A 448 -57.19 137.04 -1.72
C ALA A 448 -56.19 136.89 -2.87
N THR A 449 -55.26 137.84 -3.00
CA THR A 449 -54.26 137.88 -4.08
C THR A 449 -53.32 136.66 -4.01
N ARG A 450 -52.92 136.25 -2.80
CA ARG A 450 -52.05 135.08 -2.61
C ARG A 450 -52.71 133.79 -3.10
N LEU A 451 -53.96 133.54 -2.71
CA LEU A 451 -54.68 132.32 -3.09
C LEU A 451 -54.97 132.24 -4.60
N GLU A 452 -55.22 133.37 -5.26
CA GLU A 452 -55.37 133.42 -6.73
C GLU A 452 -54.06 133.07 -7.46
N SER A 453 -52.90 133.46 -6.91
CA SER A 453 -51.58 133.09 -7.47
C SER A 453 -51.27 131.60 -7.33
N GLU A 454 -51.64 130.97 -6.21
CA GLU A 454 -51.44 129.54 -5.97
C GLU A 454 -52.35 128.69 -6.89
N LEU A 455 -53.56 129.16 -7.19
CA LEU A 455 -54.47 128.49 -8.14
C LEU A 455 -53.98 128.53 -9.58
N THR A 456 -53.36 129.64 -10.00
CA THR A 456 -52.83 129.80 -11.38
C THR A 456 -51.56 128.99 -11.63
N ALA A 457 -50.80 128.63 -10.58
CA ALA A 457 -49.61 127.80 -10.69
C ALA A 457 -49.90 126.30 -10.96
N LEU A 458 -51.14 125.83 -10.76
CA LEU A 458 -51.53 124.45 -11.05
C LEU A 458 -51.83 124.24 -12.55
N PRO A 459 -51.41 123.12 -13.16
CA PRO A 459 -51.71 122.81 -14.56
C PRO A 459 -53.23 122.71 -14.80
N ALA A 460 -53.68 123.11 -16.00
CA ALA A 460 -55.07 122.99 -16.41
C ALA A 460 -55.42 121.51 -16.70
N GLY A 461 -56.54 121.05 -16.16
CA GLY A 461 -56.87 119.63 -16.04
C GLY A 461 -57.34 118.93 -17.33
N GLY A 462 -57.17 117.59 -17.35
CA GLY A 462 -57.77 116.64 -18.32
C GLY A 462 -59.04 115.95 -17.78
N ASP A 463 -59.57 114.96 -18.52
CA ASP A 463 -60.81 114.24 -18.16
C ASP A 463 -60.57 113.11 -17.13
N ARG A 464 -61.27 113.17 -15.99
CA ARG A 464 -61.20 112.18 -14.91
C ARG A 464 -61.66 110.79 -15.37
N ALA A 465 -62.73 110.70 -16.16
CA ALA A 465 -63.30 109.41 -16.55
C ALA A 465 -62.36 108.62 -17.48
N GLU A 466 -61.64 109.33 -18.35
CA GLU A 466 -60.67 108.74 -19.28
C GLU A 466 -59.46 108.15 -18.53
N LEU A 467 -58.95 108.87 -17.53
CA LEU A 467 -57.79 108.45 -16.74
C LEU A 467 -58.09 107.20 -15.89
N GLU A 468 -59.28 107.13 -15.29
CA GLU A 468 -59.73 105.95 -14.54
C GLU A 468 -59.95 104.72 -15.46
N GLY A 469 -60.50 104.95 -16.66
CA GLY A 469 -60.68 103.90 -17.68
C GLY A 469 -59.37 103.28 -18.15
N ARG A 470 -58.33 104.09 -18.39
CA ARG A 470 -56.99 103.59 -18.78
C ARG A 470 -56.35 102.73 -17.69
N LEU A 471 -56.48 103.13 -16.41
CA LEU A 471 -55.94 102.35 -15.28
C LEU A 471 -56.60 100.98 -15.12
N ALA A 472 -57.91 100.89 -15.36
CA ALA A 472 -58.65 99.63 -15.32
C ALA A 472 -58.26 98.69 -16.47
N ALA A 473 -58.02 99.25 -17.67
CA ALA A 473 -57.56 98.47 -18.83
C ALA A 473 -56.18 97.85 -18.61
N VAL A 474 -55.22 98.63 -18.08
CA VAL A 474 -53.87 98.14 -17.75
C VAL A 474 -53.92 96.98 -16.75
N ALA A 475 -54.70 97.12 -15.66
CA ALA A 475 -54.81 96.07 -14.64
C ALA A 475 -55.41 94.76 -15.17
N LYS A 476 -56.36 94.82 -16.11
CA LYS A 476 -56.94 93.64 -16.75
C LYS A 476 -55.94 92.94 -17.66
N ALA A 477 -55.14 93.68 -18.42
CA ALA A 477 -54.11 93.12 -19.29
C ALA A 477 -52.97 92.45 -18.49
N GLU A 478 -52.56 93.02 -17.35
CA GLU A 478 -51.56 92.43 -16.45
C GLU A 478 -51.98 91.03 -15.94
N GLN A 479 -53.26 90.87 -15.61
CA GLN A 479 -53.79 89.59 -15.12
C GLN A 479 -53.81 88.52 -16.23
N LEU A 480 -54.23 88.88 -17.44
CA LEU A 480 -54.27 87.95 -18.58
C LEU A 480 -52.87 87.46 -18.97
N ALA A 481 -51.86 88.35 -18.99
CA ALA A 481 -50.47 87.97 -19.27
C ALA A 481 -49.91 87.00 -18.22
N LYS A 482 -50.28 87.17 -16.95
CA LYS A 482 -49.87 86.25 -15.87
C LYS A 482 -50.51 84.87 -16.03
N GLU A 483 -51.79 84.81 -16.37
CA GLU A 483 -52.52 83.55 -16.58
C GLU A 483 -51.95 82.76 -17.77
N ALA A 484 -51.70 83.43 -18.90
CA ALA A 484 -51.10 82.82 -20.09
C ALA A 484 -49.71 82.22 -19.79
N ARG A 485 -48.85 82.95 -19.06
CA ARG A 485 -47.52 82.46 -18.63
C ARG A 485 -47.58 81.21 -17.75
N HIS A 486 -48.54 81.15 -16.82
CA HIS A 486 -48.71 79.97 -15.96
C HIS A 486 -49.20 78.76 -16.75
N ALA A 487 -50.13 78.95 -17.69
CA ALA A 487 -50.63 77.90 -18.57
C ALA A 487 -49.52 77.31 -19.44
N LEU A 488 -48.71 78.17 -20.08
CA LEU A 488 -47.57 77.74 -20.89
C LEU A 488 -46.54 76.92 -20.10
N ARG A 489 -46.19 77.36 -18.89
CA ARG A 489 -45.25 76.62 -18.03
C ARG A 489 -45.76 75.22 -17.69
N ALA A 490 -47.05 75.07 -17.40
CA ALA A 490 -47.65 73.77 -17.11
C ALA A 490 -47.68 72.85 -18.35
N ALA A 491 -47.96 73.39 -19.53
CA ALA A 491 -47.94 72.63 -20.78
C ALA A 491 -46.53 72.14 -21.15
N ARG A 492 -45.50 72.97 -20.96
CA ARG A 492 -44.10 72.57 -21.15
C ARG A 492 -43.68 71.41 -20.23
N GLY A 493 -44.17 71.39 -18.99
CA GLY A 493 -43.94 70.27 -18.07
C GLY A 493 -44.52 68.96 -18.57
N ARG A 494 -45.77 68.97 -19.04
CA ARG A 494 -46.44 67.79 -19.63
C ARG A 494 -45.77 67.29 -20.92
N LEU A 495 -45.25 68.19 -21.74
CA LEU A 495 -44.49 67.83 -22.94
C LEU A 495 -43.22 67.03 -22.59
N GLU A 496 -42.51 67.46 -21.54
CA GLU A 496 -41.26 66.80 -21.15
C GLU A 496 -41.47 65.42 -20.51
N GLU A 497 -42.58 65.26 -19.77
CA GLU A 497 -43.03 63.94 -19.31
C GLU A 497 -43.32 62.99 -20.48
N ALA A 498 -44.04 63.45 -21.51
CA ALA A 498 -44.36 62.65 -22.70
C ALA A 498 -43.10 62.28 -23.52
N ARG A 499 -42.11 63.17 -23.59
CA ARG A 499 -40.80 62.89 -24.22
C ARG A 499 -40.03 61.82 -23.46
N THR A 500 -39.99 61.91 -22.13
CA THR A 500 -39.33 60.92 -21.27
C THR A 500 -39.97 59.52 -21.42
N GLU A 501 -41.30 59.44 -21.49
CA GLU A 501 -42.02 58.20 -21.72
C GLU A 501 -41.68 57.59 -23.09
N THR A 502 -41.62 58.43 -24.14
CA THR A 502 -41.20 58.00 -25.49
C THR A 502 -39.79 57.41 -25.50
N GLU A 503 -38.82 58.06 -24.84
CA GLU A 503 -37.45 57.55 -24.72
C GLU A 503 -37.38 56.22 -23.96
N GLN A 504 -38.22 56.02 -22.94
CA GLN A 504 -38.29 54.76 -22.21
C GLN A 504 -38.83 53.62 -23.10
N VAL A 505 -39.89 53.87 -23.86
CA VAL A 505 -40.48 52.88 -24.77
C VAL A 505 -39.51 52.54 -25.92
N GLU A 506 -38.78 53.51 -26.46
CA GLU A 506 -37.73 53.26 -27.47
C GLU A 506 -36.58 52.41 -26.92
N ARG A 507 -36.11 52.66 -25.69
CA ARG A 507 -35.10 51.81 -25.03
C ARG A 507 -35.59 50.37 -24.83
N GLN A 508 -36.86 50.19 -24.46
CA GLN A 508 -37.48 48.87 -24.35
C GLN A 508 -37.55 48.17 -25.71
N ALA A 509 -37.85 48.91 -26.79
CA ALA A 509 -37.84 48.39 -28.16
C ALA A 509 -36.47 47.90 -28.60
N GLU A 510 -35.42 48.69 -28.38
CA GLU A 510 -34.06 48.30 -28.74
C GLU A 510 -33.57 47.09 -27.91
N ALA A 511 -33.87 47.05 -26.61
CA ALA A 511 -33.54 45.90 -25.77
C ALA A 511 -34.25 44.61 -26.23
N ALA A 512 -35.50 44.71 -26.67
CA ALA A 512 -36.25 43.58 -27.18
C ALA A 512 -35.73 43.09 -28.55
N TRP A 513 -35.27 43.99 -29.43
CA TRP A 513 -34.56 43.64 -30.66
C TRP A 513 -33.25 42.90 -30.39
N ARG A 514 -32.42 43.41 -29.46
CA ARG A 514 -31.18 42.72 -29.05
C ARG A 514 -31.42 41.33 -28.47
N THR A 515 -32.52 41.17 -27.72
CA THR A 515 -32.92 39.88 -27.16
C THR A 515 -33.26 38.88 -28.27
N LEU A 516 -33.95 39.32 -29.32
CA LEU A 516 -34.27 38.50 -30.49
C LEU A 516 -33.02 38.12 -31.29
N GLU A 517 -32.13 39.07 -31.54
CA GLU A 517 -30.85 38.84 -32.24
C GLU A 517 -29.98 37.85 -31.46
N ALA A 518 -29.81 38.04 -30.15
CA ALA A 518 -29.05 37.12 -29.30
C ALA A 518 -29.68 35.71 -29.23
N ALA A 519 -31.02 35.63 -29.22
CA ALA A 519 -31.72 34.34 -29.25
C ALA A 519 -31.49 33.62 -30.58
N ARG A 520 -31.49 34.32 -31.70
CA ARG A 520 -31.15 33.77 -33.02
C ARG A 520 -29.69 33.33 -33.10
N ASP A 521 -28.75 34.14 -32.62
CA ASP A 521 -27.32 33.83 -32.72
C ASP A 521 -26.96 32.58 -31.91
N ARG A 522 -27.57 32.39 -30.73
CA ARG A 522 -27.44 31.13 -29.97
C ARG A 522 -27.91 29.92 -30.77
N LEU A 523 -28.95 30.07 -31.57
CA LEU A 523 -29.47 29.00 -32.44
C LEU A 523 -28.56 28.75 -33.63
N LEU A 524 -27.84 29.75 -34.13
CA LEU A 524 -26.84 29.56 -35.19
C LEU A 524 -25.64 28.74 -34.67
N VAL A 525 -25.16 29.02 -33.47
CA VAL A 525 -23.99 28.36 -32.86
C VAL A 525 -24.27 26.91 -32.46
N SER A 526 -25.51 26.55 -32.12
CA SER A 526 -25.88 25.19 -31.69
C SER A 526 -25.90 24.12 -32.81
N GLY A 527 -25.41 24.43 -34.01
CA GLY A 527 -24.92 23.46 -34.99
C GLY A 527 -25.96 22.65 -35.80
N GLY A 528 -25.63 22.41 -37.07
CA GLY A 528 -26.29 21.43 -37.95
C GLY A 528 -27.54 21.90 -38.68
N HIS A 529 -27.51 23.05 -39.35
CA HIS A 529 -28.70 23.60 -40.01
C HIS A 529 -28.82 23.13 -41.47
N GLU A 530 -29.75 22.22 -41.75
CA GLU A 530 -30.29 22.05 -43.11
C GLU A 530 -31.15 23.27 -43.52
N GLU A 531 -31.84 23.90 -42.57
CA GLU A 531 -32.58 25.16 -42.73
C GLU A 531 -32.17 26.15 -41.61
N PRO A 532 -31.37 27.19 -41.90
CA PRO A 532 -30.93 28.16 -40.90
C PRO A 532 -32.10 29.02 -40.37
N PRO A 533 -32.01 29.56 -39.13
CA PRO A 533 -33.03 30.46 -38.62
C PRO A 533 -33.17 31.70 -39.51
N PRO A 534 -34.41 32.21 -39.70
CA PRO A 534 -34.69 33.31 -40.62
C PRO A 534 -33.87 34.57 -40.26
N PRO A 535 -33.49 35.40 -41.25
CA PRO A 535 -32.80 36.65 -41.00
C PRO A 535 -33.70 37.65 -40.25
N VAL A 536 -33.10 38.43 -39.35
CA VAL A 536 -33.82 39.45 -38.59
C VAL A 536 -33.93 40.72 -39.42
N VAL A 537 -35.15 41.07 -39.82
CA VAL A 537 -35.46 42.35 -40.48
C VAL A 537 -36.08 43.30 -39.44
N ARG A 538 -35.40 44.40 -39.13
CA ARG A 538 -35.85 45.42 -38.15
C ARG A 538 -37.01 46.26 -38.70
N GLY A 539 -38.20 45.66 -38.76
CA GLY A 539 -39.45 46.34 -39.12
C GLY A 539 -40.50 46.21 -38.02
N ASP A 540 -41.00 44.99 -37.83
CA ASP A 540 -41.99 44.65 -36.80
C ASP A 540 -41.41 43.56 -35.89
N LEU A 541 -41.21 43.92 -34.62
CA LEU A 541 -40.62 43.05 -33.61
C LEU A 541 -41.50 41.83 -33.32
N HIS A 542 -42.83 42.00 -33.29
CA HIS A 542 -43.77 40.91 -33.04
C HIS A 542 -43.76 39.93 -34.20
N ARG A 543 -43.77 40.45 -35.44
CA ARG A 543 -43.64 39.64 -36.65
C ARG A 543 -42.31 38.89 -36.67
N ALA A 544 -41.19 39.54 -36.37
CA ALA A 544 -39.87 38.91 -36.34
C ALA A 544 -39.79 37.77 -35.30
N TRP A 545 -40.35 37.96 -34.10
CA TRP A 545 -40.48 36.89 -33.11
C TRP A 545 -41.38 35.76 -33.61
N THR A 546 -42.49 36.08 -34.28
CA THR A 546 -43.43 35.07 -34.80
C THR A 546 -42.81 34.21 -35.89
N GLU A 547 -42.05 34.81 -36.80
CA GLU A 547 -41.30 34.10 -37.85
C GLU A 547 -40.22 33.18 -37.25
N LEU A 548 -39.48 33.65 -36.24
CA LEU A 548 -38.48 32.84 -35.53
C LEU A 548 -39.11 31.67 -34.75
N LEU A 549 -40.24 31.89 -34.08
CA LEU A 549 -40.96 30.83 -33.36
C LEU A 549 -41.60 29.81 -34.32
N GLY A 550 -42.10 30.25 -35.48
CA GLY A 550 -42.59 29.36 -36.52
C GLY A 550 -41.49 28.49 -37.11
N TRP A 551 -40.29 29.03 -37.32
CA TRP A 551 -39.10 28.24 -37.66
C TRP A 551 -38.73 27.26 -36.54
N ARG A 552 -38.70 27.73 -35.28
CA ARG A 552 -38.40 26.89 -34.09
C ARG A 552 -39.32 25.68 -34.04
N ASP A 553 -40.61 25.85 -34.30
CA ASP A 553 -41.58 24.75 -34.23
C ASP A 553 -41.33 23.68 -35.30
N ARG A 554 -41.03 24.09 -36.53
CA ARG A 554 -40.62 23.16 -37.61
C ARG A 554 -39.31 22.45 -37.27
N ALA A 555 -38.30 23.21 -36.83
CA ALA A 555 -37.00 22.68 -36.45
C ALA A 555 -37.11 21.71 -35.25
N ALA A 556 -37.96 22.01 -34.28
CA ALA A 556 -38.20 21.15 -33.12
C ALA A 556 -38.93 19.86 -33.50
N GLN A 557 -39.87 19.92 -34.46
CA GLN A 557 -40.53 18.74 -35.00
C GLN A 557 -39.55 17.83 -35.75
N ALA A 558 -38.69 18.42 -36.60
CA ALA A 558 -37.63 17.68 -37.30
C ALA A 558 -36.63 17.04 -36.31
N ALA A 559 -36.18 17.79 -35.29
CA ALA A 559 -35.28 17.28 -34.25
C ALA A 559 -35.90 16.13 -33.46
N ARG A 560 -37.21 16.19 -33.13
CA ARG A 560 -37.92 15.07 -32.48
C ARG A 560 -37.98 13.83 -33.35
N ALA A 561 -38.28 13.98 -34.64
CA ALA A 561 -38.31 12.84 -35.57
C ALA A 561 -36.92 12.20 -35.72
N ALA A 562 -35.88 13.02 -35.87
CA ALA A 562 -34.50 12.55 -35.93
C ALA A 562 -34.04 11.87 -34.64
N LEU A 563 -34.46 12.37 -33.47
CA LEU A 563 -34.16 11.73 -32.19
C LEU A 563 -34.81 10.35 -32.11
N ALA A 564 -36.09 10.23 -32.45
CA ALA A 564 -36.82 8.96 -32.43
C ALA A 564 -36.17 7.91 -33.36
N GLU A 565 -35.83 8.30 -34.60
CA GLU A 565 -35.10 7.42 -35.54
C GLU A 565 -33.76 6.96 -34.96
N ARG A 566 -33.02 7.86 -34.30
CA ARG A 566 -31.69 7.56 -33.74
C ARG A 566 -31.79 6.67 -32.50
N GLU A 567 -32.82 6.84 -31.68
CA GLU A 567 -33.15 5.95 -30.56
C GLU A 567 -33.53 4.55 -31.04
N GLU A 568 -34.34 4.43 -32.09
CA GLU A 568 -34.73 3.14 -32.68
C GLU A 568 -33.50 2.40 -33.24
N ARG A 569 -32.67 3.07 -34.05
CA ARG A 569 -31.44 2.47 -34.61
C ARG A 569 -30.44 2.09 -33.51
N LEU A 570 -30.35 2.86 -32.44
CA LEU A 570 -29.53 2.53 -31.27
C LEU A 570 -30.07 1.29 -30.56
N ALA A 571 -31.40 1.19 -30.38
CA ALA A 571 -32.04 0.02 -29.79
C ALA A 571 -31.80 -1.25 -30.62
N GLU A 572 -31.94 -1.17 -31.94
CA GLU A 572 -31.63 -2.29 -32.85
C GLU A 572 -30.16 -2.70 -32.76
N SER A 573 -29.23 -1.74 -32.74
CA SER A 573 -27.80 -2.02 -32.69
C SER A 573 -27.40 -2.68 -31.37
N ARG A 574 -28.00 -2.25 -30.26
CA ARG A 574 -27.86 -2.91 -28.95
C ARG A 574 -28.45 -4.32 -28.95
N ALA A 575 -29.62 -4.52 -29.55
CA ALA A 575 -30.23 -5.84 -29.67
C ALA A 575 -29.37 -6.79 -30.51
N ARG A 576 -28.78 -6.31 -31.62
CA ARG A 576 -27.81 -7.06 -32.44
C ARG A 576 -26.58 -7.46 -31.63
N LEU A 577 -25.99 -6.54 -30.87
CA LEU A 577 -24.83 -6.84 -30.02
C LEU A 577 -25.17 -7.93 -28.99
N VAL A 578 -26.32 -7.85 -28.33
CA VAL A 578 -26.76 -8.87 -27.34
C VAL A 578 -26.95 -10.23 -28.00
N ALA A 579 -27.55 -10.27 -29.19
CA ALA A 579 -27.73 -11.51 -29.94
C ALA A 579 -26.39 -12.14 -30.37
N ASP A 580 -25.46 -11.34 -30.89
CA ASP A 580 -24.13 -11.79 -31.31
C ASP A 580 -23.31 -12.30 -30.12
N ARG A 581 -23.34 -11.60 -28.97
CA ARG A 581 -22.67 -12.05 -27.73
C ARG A 581 -23.25 -13.37 -27.23
N ARG A 582 -24.58 -13.50 -27.22
CA ARG A 582 -25.24 -14.76 -26.83
C ARG A 582 -24.85 -15.92 -27.75
N ARG A 583 -24.85 -15.70 -29.06
CA ARG A 583 -24.45 -16.71 -30.05
C ARG A 583 -22.99 -17.16 -29.85
N LEU A 584 -22.09 -16.21 -29.56
CA LEU A 584 -20.71 -16.53 -29.25
C LEU A 584 -20.61 -17.33 -27.95
N ALA A 585 -21.28 -16.91 -26.87
CA ALA A 585 -21.31 -17.62 -25.59
C ALA A 585 -21.83 -19.07 -25.73
N GLU A 586 -22.90 -19.28 -26.50
CA GLU A 586 -23.44 -20.62 -26.79
C GLU A 586 -22.42 -21.50 -27.53
N ARG A 587 -21.73 -20.96 -28.56
CA ARG A 587 -20.66 -21.68 -29.27
C ARG A 587 -19.46 -22.00 -28.37
N LEU A 588 -19.10 -21.10 -27.45
CA LEU A 588 -18.03 -21.34 -26.48
C LEU A 588 -18.41 -22.44 -25.48
N ALA A 589 -19.67 -22.48 -25.05
CA ALA A 589 -20.18 -23.49 -24.13
C ALA A 589 -20.13 -24.92 -24.72
N GLU A 590 -20.34 -25.08 -26.04
CA GLU A 590 -20.18 -26.37 -26.74
C GLU A 590 -18.77 -26.98 -26.60
N HIS A 591 -17.76 -26.13 -26.42
CA HIS A 591 -16.37 -26.53 -26.19
C HIS A 591 -15.98 -26.55 -24.70
N GLY A 592 -16.95 -26.41 -23.79
CA GLY A 592 -16.74 -26.39 -22.35
C GLY A 592 -16.06 -25.12 -21.84
N VAL A 593 -16.20 -24.00 -22.56
CA VAL A 593 -15.77 -22.67 -22.12
C VAL A 593 -16.99 -21.91 -21.63
N ASP A 594 -17.19 -21.88 -20.31
CA ASP A 594 -18.31 -21.20 -19.69
C ASP A 594 -18.02 -19.69 -19.57
N THR A 595 -18.90 -18.87 -20.12
CA THR A 595 -18.78 -17.40 -20.14
C THR A 595 -20.16 -16.77 -20.02
N ALA A 596 -20.23 -15.64 -19.32
CA ALA A 596 -21.47 -14.88 -19.21
C ALA A 596 -21.87 -14.32 -20.59
N SER A 597 -23.16 -14.36 -20.91
CA SER A 597 -23.69 -13.92 -22.21
C SER A 597 -23.59 -12.41 -22.44
N ASP A 598 -23.31 -11.62 -21.41
CA ASP A 598 -23.09 -10.18 -21.45
C ASP A 598 -21.60 -9.79 -21.39
N ALA A 599 -20.69 -10.77 -21.39
CA ALA A 599 -19.26 -10.54 -21.31
C ALA A 599 -18.72 -9.67 -22.47
N SER A 600 -17.63 -8.96 -22.21
CA SER A 600 -16.93 -8.18 -23.23
C SER A 600 -16.14 -9.08 -24.20
N PRO A 601 -15.81 -8.59 -25.40
CA PRO A 601 -14.98 -9.32 -26.36
C PRO A 601 -13.66 -9.81 -25.74
N ASP A 602 -13.03 -8.98 -24.90
CA ASP A 602 -11.77 -9.33 -24.23
C ASP A 602 -11.98 -10.41 -23.15
N GLN A 603 -13.11 -10.40 -22.46
CA GLN A 603 -13.47 -11.45 -21.49
C GLN A 603 -13.72 -12.80 -22.19
N PHE A 604 -14.39 -12.82 -23.34
CA PHE A 604 -14.55 -14.04 -24.15
C PHE A 604 -13.20 -14.59 -24.61
N GLY A 605 -12.32 -13.72 -25.15
CA GLY A 605 -10.97 -14.11 -25.56
C GLY A 605 -10.14 -14.67 -24.40
N ALA A 606 -10.18 -14.02 -23.24
CA ALA A 606 -9.49 -14.46 -22.04
C ALA A 606 -10.00 -15.82 -21.51
N ALA A 607 -11.31 -16.05 -21.55
CA ALA A 607 -11.89 -17.32 -21.10
C ALA A 607 -11.42 -18.50 -21.97
N VAL A 608 -11.40 -18.34 -23.29
CA VAL A 608 -10.89 -19.37 -24.20
C VAL A 608 -9.40 -19.63 -23.97
N ALA A 609 -8.59 -18.57 -23.86
CA ALA A 609 -7.16 -18.70 -23.56
C ALA A 609 -6.91 -19.42 -22.23
N ALA A 610 -7.70 -19.13 -21.20
CA ALA A 610 -7.58 -19.79 -19.89
C ALA A 610 -7.91 -21.29 -19.95
N VAL A 611 -8.93 -21.69 -20.70
CA VAL A 611 -9.28 -23.11 -20.87
C VAL A 611 -8.23 -23.83 -21.72
N VAL A 612 -7.73 -23.21 -22.80
CA VAL A 612 -6.61 -23.74 -23.60
C VAL A 612 -5.39 -24.01 -22.71
N ALA A 613 -4.96 -23.02 -21.93
CA ALA A 613 -3.80 -23.16 -21.04
C ALA A 613 -4.00 -24.26 -19.98
N ARG A 614 -5.22 -24.39 -19.44
CA ARG A 614 -5.56 -25.44 -18.46
C ARG A 614 -5.48 -26.84 -19.07
N VAL A 615 -6.03 -27.04 -20.27
CA VAL A 615 -6.00 -28.34 -20.96
C VAL A 615 -4.59 -28.69 -21.41
N ASP A 616 -3.81 -27.72 -21.91
CA ASP A 616 -2.40 -27.90 -22.29
C ASP A 616 -1.55 -28.33 -21.08
N SER A 617 -1.72 -27.66 -19.92
CA SER A 617 -1.03 -28.03 -18.68
C SER A 617 -1.42 -29.43 -18.19
N ALA A 618 -2.71 -29.80 -18.32
CA ALA A 618 -3.18 -31.14 -17.98
C ALA A 618 -2.59 -32.21 -18.90
N LEU A 619 -2.43 -31.91 -20.19
CA LEU A 619 -1.80 -32.79 -21.18
C LEU A 619 -0.31 -33.01 -20.88
N GLU A 620 0.43 -31.96 -20.53
CA GLU A 620 1.84 -32.11 -20.17
C GLU A 620 2.02 -32.90 -18.87
N ARG A 621 1.13 -32.69 -17.89
CA ARG A 621 1.13 -33.48 -16.66
C ARG A 621 0.87 -34.97 -16.91
N ILE A 622 -0.10 -35.31 -17.76
CA ILE A 622 -0.42 -36.72 -18.01
C ILE A 622 0.71 -37.43 -18.79
N LYS A 623 1.40 -36.73 -19.70
CA LYS A 623 2.60 -37.25 -20.38
C LYS A 623 3.72 -37.57 -19.40
N GLU A 624 3.97 -36.65 -18.46
CA GLU A 624 4.98 -36.83 -17.42
C GLU A 624 4.63 -38.01 -16.50
N ASP A 625 3.38 -38.07 -16.04
CA ASP A 625 2.88 -39.16 -15.21
C ASP A 625 2.99 -40.52 -15.94
N ARG A 626 2.72 -40.57 -17.25
CA ARG A 626 2.93 -41.76 -18.09
C ARG A 626 4.39 -42.19 -18.19
N ARG A 627 5.31 -41.23 -18.40
CA ARG A 627 6.75 -41.54 -18.44
C ARG A 627 7.20 -42.14 -17.12
N ARG A 628 6.78 -41.53 -16.00
CA ARG A 628 7.08 -42.01 -14.66
C ARG A 628 6.47 -43.38 -14.37
N ALA A 629 5.25 -43.64 -14.84
CA ALA A 629 4.61 -44.94 -14.72
C ALA A 629 5.43 -46.03 -15.45
N ALA A 630 5.89 -45.75 -16.67
CA ALA A 630 6.74 -46.67 -17.43
C ALA A 630 8.10 -46.94 -16.72
N GLU A 631 8.72 -45.90 -16.15
CA GLU A 631 9.95 -46.05 -15.37
C GLU A 631 9.74 -46.92 -14.12
N LEU A 632 8.63 -46.72 -13.40
CA LEU A 632 8.28 -47.52 -12.22
C LEU A 632 8.02 -48.98 -12.58
N ASP A 633 7.36 -49.26 -13.71
CA ASP A 633 7.10 -50.62 -14.18
C ASP A 633 8.40 -51.41 -14.45
N VAL A 634 9.38 -50.74 -15.08
CA VAL A 634 10.73 -51.29 -15.29
C VAL A 634 11.42 -51.55 -13.94
N GLN A 635 11.34 -50.61 -12.99
CA GLN A 635 11.91 -50.77 -11.66
C GLN A 635 11.29 -51.95 -10.90
N ILE A 636 9.95 -52.10 -10.95
CA ILE A 636 9.25 -53.21 -10.30
C ILE A 636 9.77 -54.54 -10.87
N THR A 637 9.79 -54.67 -12.19
CA THR A 637 10.26 -55.89 -12.87
C THR A 637 11.70 -56.23 -12.47
N GLN A 638 12.59 -55.23 -12.44
CA GLN A 638 13.97 -55.42 -12.02
C GLN A 638 14.07 -55.86 -10.55
N LYS A 639 13.36 -55.18 -9.63
CA LYS A 639 13.43 -55.48 -8.20
C LYS A 639 12.79 -56.82 -7.84
N GLU A 640 11.74 -57.23 -8.55
CA GLU A 640 11.17 -58.57 -8.41
C GLU A 640 12.14 -59.66 -8.88
N HIS A 641 12.86 -59.41 -9.98
CA HIS A 641 13.90 -60.32 -10.46
C HIS A 641 15.05 -60.45 -9.44
N GLU A 642 15.58 -59.33 -8.94
CA GLU A 642 16.61 -59.31 -7.89
C GLU A 642 16.16 -60.09 -6.65
N ALA A 643 14.93 -59.85 -6.18
CA ALA A 643 14.36 -60.56 -5.04
C ALA A 643 14.28 -62.08 -5.27
N LYS A 644 13.89 -62.50 -6.49
CA LYS A 644 13.80 -63.92 -6.84
C LYS A 644 15.16 -64.60 -6.85
N VAL A 645 16.18 -63.95 -7.42
CA VAL A 645 17.55 -64.48 -7.44
C VAL A 645 18.09 -64.64 -6.03
N ALA A 646 17.93 -63.60 -5.19
CA ALA A 646 18.37 -63.62 -3.81
C ALA A 646 17.66 -64.71 -2.98
N HIS A 647 16.36 -64.90 -3.21
CA HIS A 647 15.57 -65.96 -2.60
C HIS A 647 16.10 -67.36 -2.91
N GLU A 648 16.32 -67.67 -4.19
CA GLU A 648 16.83 -68.96 -4.63
C GLU A 648 18.23 -69.24 -4.02
N LEU A 649 19.11 -68.23 -4.02
CA LEU A 649 20.43 -68.35 -3.42
C LEU A 649 20.35 -68.65 -1.91
N ALA A 650 19.52 -67.90 -1.18
CA ALA A 650 19.31 -68.12 0.25
C ALA A 650 18.71 -69.50 0.54
N LEU A 651 17.75 -69.95 -0.27
CA LEU A 651 17.09 -71.26 -0.10
C LEU A 651 18.07 -72.42 -0.28
N ARG A 652 18.91 -72.37 -1.34
CA ARG A 652 19.87 -73.44 -1.66
C ARG A 652 20.96 -73.58 -0.59
N LEU A 653 21.41 -72.47 -0.02
CA LEU A 653 22.39 -72.48 1.06
C LEU A 653 21.76 -72.83 2.43
N ARG A 654 20.47 -72.53 2.66
CA ARG A 654 19.76 -72.86 3.91
C ARG A 654 19.54 -74.35 4.13
N ALA A 655 19.42 -75.14 3.07
CA ALA A 655 19.04 -76.54 3.19
C ALA A 655 20.09 -77.43 3.88
N ASN A 656 21.20 -76.87 4.39
CA ASN A 656 22.45 -77.55 4.76
C ASN A 656 22.95 -78.49 3.65
N ALA A 657 22.37 -78.41 2.44
CA ALA A 657 22.62 -79.36 1.37
C ALA A 657 24.03 -79.16 0.83
N PHE A 658 24.42 -77.90 0.61
CA PHE A 658 25.73 -77.57 0.08
C PHE A 658 26.84 -77.78 1.10
N GLU A 659 26.70 -77.26 2.32
CA GLU A 659 27.71 -77.42 3.38
C GLU A 659 27.89 -78.89 3.79
N ARG A 660 26.80 -79.67 3.95
CA ARG A 660 26.89 -81.11 4.23
C ARG A 660 27.50 -81.88 3.08
N TRP A 661 27.12 -81.56 1.84
CA TRP A 661 27.71 -82.19 0.66
C TRP A 661 29.22 -81.92 0.60
N LEU A 662 29.64 -80.66 0.80
CA LEU A 662 31.05 -80.27 0.81
C LEU A 662 31.84 -80.99 1.91
N CYS A 663 31.29 -81.07 3.13
CA CYS A 663 31.93 -81.79 4.23
C CYS A 663 31.98 -83.30 4.01
N ALA A 664 30.96 -83.89 3.40
CA ALA A 664 30.93 -85.32 3.09
C ALA A 664 32.00 -85.69 2.05
N GLU A 665 32.16 -84.89 1.00
CA GLU A 665 33.23 -85.05 0.00
C GLU A 665 34.61 -84.88 0.63
N ALA A 666 34.79 -83.88 1.49
CA ALA A 666 36.05 -83.67 2.19
C ALA A 666 36.40 -84.83 3.14
N LEU A 667 35.42 -85.38 3.86
CA LEU A 667 35.62 -86.55 4.72
C LEU A 667 36.04 -87.78 3.90
N ALA A 668 35.44 -87.98 2.72
CA ALA A 668 35.78 -89.09 1.84
C ALA A 668 37.25 -89.02 1.36
N VAL A 669 37.69 -87.84 0.92
CA VAL A 669 39.09 -87.59 0.53
C VAL A 669 40.04 -87.84 1.71
N LEU A 670 39.66 -87.37 2.90
CA LEU A 670 40.47 -87.51 4.12
C LEU A 670 40.62 -88.97 4.54
N VAL A 671 39.54 -89.74 4.55
CA VAL A 671 39.58 -91.17 4.90
C VAL A 671 40.36 -91.97 3.86
N ALA A 672 40.28 -91.63 2.58
CA ALA A 672 41.10 -92.26 1.54
C ALA A 672 42.61 -92.04 1.78
N SER A 673 43.03 -90.80 2.07
CA SER A 673 44.43 -90.50 2.39
C SER A 673 44.90 -91.15 3.70
N ALA A 674 44.03 -91.20 4.71
CA ALA A 674 44.31 -91.91 5.96
C ALA A 674 44.43 -93.41 5.75
N SER A 675 43.65 -93.99 4.83
CA SER A 675 43.70 -95.41 4.48
C SER A 675 45.05 -95.79 3.87
N GLU A 676 45.56 -94.97 2.94
CA GLU A 676 46.90 -95.19 2.34
C GLU A 676 47.98 -95.22 3.43
N THR A 677 47.95 -94.26 4.34
CA THR A 677 48.91 -94.17 5.45
C THR A 677 48.75 -95.35 6.42
N LEU A 678 47.52 -95.76 6.73
CA LEU A 678 47.27 -96.90 7.62
C LEU A 678 47.76 -98.21 7.01
N ARG A 679 47.58 -98.40 5.70
CA ARG A 679 48.05 -99.59 4.99
C ARG A 679 49.57 -99.71 5.06
N GLU A 680 50.30 -98.60 4.97
CA GLU A 680 51.76 -98.60 5.16
C GLU A 680 52.14 -98.87 6.62
N LEU A 681 51.47 -98.24 7.59
CA LEU A 681 51.77 -98.39 9.02
C LEU A 681 51.47 -99.80 9.56
N SER A 682 50.54 -100.51 8.94
CA SER A 682 50.07 -101.85 9.33
C SER A 682 50.62 -102.98 8.46
N ASP A 683 51.64 -102.70 7.63
CA ASP A 683 52.22 -103.66 6.68
C ASP A 683 51.17 -104.34 5.78
N GLY A 684 50.16 -103.57 5.37
CA GLY A 684 49.07 -104.02 4.51
C GLY A 684 47.84 -104.59 5.23
N GLN A 685 47.86 -104.73 6.55
CA GLN A 685 46.81 -105.43 7.30
C GLN A 685 45.49 -104.64 7.39
N TYR A 686 45.55 -103.32 7.56
CA TYR A 686 44.36 -102.49 7.81
C TYR A 686 44.19 -101.37 6.79
N GLU A 687 42.94 -101.05 6.50
CA GLU A 687 42.55 -99.89 5.68
C GLU A 687 41.29 -99.23 6.25
N LEU A 688 41.18 -97.91 6.09
CA LEU A 688 40.02 -97.16 6.53
C LEU A 688 39.01 -97.00 5.39
N ALA A 689 37.73 -97.15 5.70
CA ALA A 689 36.63 -96.91 4.78
C ALA A 689 35.50 -96.15 5.47
N LEU A 690 34.67 -95.47 4.68
CA LEU A 690 33.42 -94.89 5.17
C LEU A 690 32.27 -95.89 4.97
N SER A 691 31.41 -96.00 5.97
CA SER A 691 30.19 -96.80 5.88
C SER A 691 29.18 -96.14 4.94
N ASP A 692 28.74 -96.86 3.91
CA ASP A 692 27.74 -96.37 2.94
C ASP A 692 26.38 -96.01 3.60
N LYS A 693 26.10 -96.57 4.79
CA LYS A 693 24.82 -96.41 5.49
C LYS A 693 24.84 -95.34 6.57
N THR A 694 25.91 -95.24 7.34
CA THR A 694 25.99 -94.35 8.52
C THR A 694 26.99 -93.21 8.36
N GLY A 695 27.91 -93.28 7.41
CA GLY A 695 29.02 -92.33 7.28
C GLY A 695 30.06 -92.47 8.41
N ASP A 696 30.03 -93.57 9.17
CA ASP A 696 31.04 -93.87 10.19
C ASP A 696 32.31 -94.43 9.56
N ILE A 697 33.43 -94.25 10.26
CA ILE A 697 34.73 -94.81 9.85
C ILE A 697 34.76 -96.29 10.28
N GLU A 698 34.90 -97.16 9.29
CA GLU A 698 35.08 -98.60 9.42
C GLU A 698 36.52 -98.98 9.08
N VAL A 699 36.99 -100.09 9.64
CA VAL A 699 38.28 -100.69 9.29
C VAL A 699 38.03 -101.95 8.48
N ILE A 700 38.74 -102.06 7.36
CA ILE A 700 38.85 -103.27 6.55
C ILE A 700 40.09 -104.03 7.04
N ASP A 701 39.88 -105.23 7.59
CA ASP A 701 40.95 -106.13 8.04
C ASP A 701 41.28 -107.14 6.93
N HIS A 702 42.41 -106.95 6.25
CA HIS A 702 42.88 -107.83 5.18
C HIS A 702 43.45 -109.15 5.71
N GLY A 703 43.83 -109.22 6.99
CA GLY A 703 44.22 -110.45 7.66
C GLY A 703 43.05 -111.41 7.89
N GLU A 704 41.84 -110.86 8.04
CA GLU A 704 40.57 -111.61 8.15
C GLU A 704 39.74 -111.56 6.86
N ALA A 705 40.37 -111.81 5.70
CA ALA A 705 39.70 -111.90 4.40
C ALA A 705 38.86 -110.65 4.01
N GLY A 706 39.29 -109.46 4.47
CA GLY A 706 38.63 -108.18 4.15
C GLY A 706 37.41 -107.88 5.02
N LEU A 707 37.35 -108.42 6.24
CA LEU A 707 36.25 -108.17 7.17
C LEU A 707 36.14 -106.66 7.48
N ARG A 708 34.94 -106.11 7.29
CA ARG A 708 34.60 -104.74 7.71
C ARG A 708 34.10 -104.73 9.14
N ARG A 709 34.77 -103.98 10.01
CA ARG A 709 34.38 -103.84 11.41
C ARG A 709 34.46 -102.38 11.87
N SER A 710 33.75 -102.06 12.94
CA SER A 710 33.82 -100.71 13.52
C SER A 710 35.23 -100.43 14.03
N ALA A 711 35.71 -99.19 13.86
CA ALA A 711 36.98 -98.76 14.45
C ALA A 711 37.03 -98.90 15.99
N ARG A 712 35.87 -99.08 16.65
CA ARG A 712 35.77 -99.30 18.11
C ARG A 712 36.21 -100.70 18.56
N THR A 713 36.33 -101.67 17.65
CA THR A 713 36.71 -103.06 17.99
C THR A 713 38.21 -103.33 17.84
N LEU A 714 39.01 -102.31 17.53
CA LEU A 714 40.45 -102.42 17.35
C LEU A 714 41.18 -102.65 18.68
N SER A 715 42.29 -103.38 18.63
CA SER A 715 43.19 -103.51 19.79
C SER A 715 43.91 -102.18 20.09
N GLY A 716 44.63 -102.11 21.23
CA GLY A 716 45.34 -100.89 21.63
C GLY A 716 46.39 -100.42 20.62
N GLY A 717 47.12 -101.34 19.99
CA GLY A 717 48.12 -101.03 18.95
C GLY A 717 47.49 -100.68 17.59
N GLU A 718 46.41 -101.38 17.22
CA GLU A 718 45.67 -101.11 15.97
C GLU A 718 44.98 -99.75 16.00
N THR A 719 44.36 -99.43 17.14
CA THR A 719 43.73 -98.12 17.36
C THR A 719 44.76 -97.01 17.25
N PHE A 720 45.97 -97.25 17.73
CA PHE A 720 47.07 -96.29 17.63
C PHE A 720 47.49 -96.06 16.17
N GLN A 721 47.69 -97.11 15.37
CA GLN A 721 48.02 -96.98 13.94
C GLN A 721 46.92 -96.25 13.15
N ALA A 722 45.66 -96.63 13.37
CA ALA A 722 44.51 -96.02 12.69
C ALA A 722 44.34 -94.53 13.05
N ALA A 723 44.50 -94.18 14.33
CA ALA A 723 44.44 -92.80 14.79
C ALA A 723 45.60 -91.96 14.25
N LEU A 724 46.81 -92.52 14.23
CA LEU A 724 48.00 -91.86 13.71
C LEU A 724 47.84 -91.57 12.21
N ALA A 725 47.39 -92.56 11.43
CA ALA A 725 47.14 -92.40 9.99
C ALA A 725 46.13 -91.29 9.70
N LEU A 726 45.08 -91.20 10.53
CA LEU A 726 44.02 -90.20 10.39
C LEU A 726 44.47 -88.80 10.81
N ALA A 727 45.25 -88.68 11.88
CA ALA A 727 45.85 -87.41 12.29
C ALA A 727 46.83 -86.87 11.23
N LEU A 728 47.62 -87.75 10.63
CA LEU A 728 48.55 -87.42 9.54
C LEU A 728 47.81 -86.96 8.27
N ALA A 729 46.72 -87.67 7.91
CA ALA A 729 45.88 -87.31 6.78
C ALA A 729 45.13 -85.99 7.02
N LEU A 730 44.60 -85.75 8.22
CA LEU A 730 43.93 -84.50 8.57
C LEU A 730 44.90 -83.31 8.55
N SER A 731 46.12 -83.51 9.04
CA SER A 731 47.18 -82.51 8.89
C SER A 731 47.55 -82.25 7.42
N GLY A 732 47.40 -83.23 6.51
CA GLY A 732 47.72 -83.08 5.09
C GLY A 732 46.60 -82.54 4.22
N ALA A 733 45.36 -82.92 4.46
CA ALA A 733 44.20 -82.44 3.72
C ALA A 733 43.90 -80.96 4.01
N VAL A 734 44.32 -80.45 5.18
CA VAL A 734 44.03 -79.08 5.67
C VAL A 734 45.30 -78.21 5.61
N ALA A 735 45.91 -78.18 4.42
CA ALA A 735 47.26 -77.68 4.13
C ALA A 735 47.55 -76.18 4.39
N ARG A 736 46.74 -75.43 5.16
CA ARG A 736 47.00 -73.99 5.41
C ARG A 736 47.18 -73.58 6.86
N ARG A 737 46.81 -74.41 7.85
CA ARG A 737 46.83 -73.98 9.27
C ARG A 737 47.50 -74.96 10.25
N LEU A 738 47.76 -76.23 9.88
CA LEU A 738 48.33 -77.25 10.78
C LEU A 738 49.70 -77.75 10.31
N GLU A 739 50.76 -77.18 10.87
CA GLU A 739 52.16 -77.47 10.51
C GLU A 739 52.91 -78.25 11.61
N SER A 740 52.22 -78.66 12.67
CA SER A 740 52.82 -79.40 13.79
C SER A 740 51.93 -80.53 14.26
N ILE A 741 52.53 -81.66 14.62
CA ILE A 741 51.88 -82.78 15.31
C ILE A 741 52.78 -83.21 16.49
N PHE A 742 52.20 -83.34 17.68
CA PHE A 742 52.85 -83.85 18.88
C PHE A 742 52.17 -85.14 19.33
N LEU A 743 52.95 -86.21 19.42
CA LEU A 743 52.50 -87.55 19.78
C LEU A 743 52.97 -87.87 21.20
N ASP A 744 52.07 -87.89 22.19
CA ASP A 744 52.41 -88.14 23.60
C ASP A 744 52.14 -89.61 23.98
N GLU A 745 53.16 -90.47 23.82
CA GLU A 745 53.24 -91.90 24.20
C GLU A 745 52.04 -92.84 23.84
N GLY A 746 52.40 -94.04 23.35
CA GLY A 746 51.48 -95.06 22.80
C GLY A 746 52.24 -96.15 22.05
N PHE A 747 53.50 -95.84 21.70
CA PHE A 747 54.47 -96.76 21.11
C PHE A 747 54.84 -97.97 22.00
N GLY A 748 54.61 -97.90 23.31
CA GLY A 748 54.92 -98.99 24.25
C GLY A 748 53.95 -100.17 24.21
N THR A 749 52.78 -100.01 23.58
CA THR A 749 51.83 -101.12 23.32
C THR A 749 52.06 -101.80 21.98
N LEU A 750 53.04 -101.33 21.20
CA LEU A 750 53.41 -101.91 19.91
C LEU A 750 54.47 -103.00 20.12
N ASP A 751 54.39 -104.06 19.31
CA ASP A 751 55.48 -105.02 19.22
C ASP A 751 56.70 -104.41 18.50
N PRO A 752 57.91 -104.99 18.66
CA PRO A 752 59.13 -104.44 18.07
C PRO A 752 59.11 -104.29 16.55
N ALA A 753 58.40 -105.15 15.81
CA ALA A 753 58.34 -105.06 14.35
C ALA A 753 57.44 -103.91 13.91
N THR A 754 56.27 -103.77 14.53
CA THR A 754 55.36 -102.64 14.28
C THR A 754 55.99 -101.31 14.68
N LEU A 755 56.75 -101.26 15.79
CA LEU A 755 57.46 -100.06 16.21
C LEU A 755 58.45 -99.58 15.13
N ASP A 756 59.15 -100.50 14.47
CA ASP A 756 60.14 -100.21 13.43
C ASP A 756 59.49 -99.64 12.17
N THR A 757 58.36 -100.21 11.74
CA THR A 757 57.56 -99.71 10.61
C THR A 757 57.01 -98.31 10.88
N VAL A 758 56.47 -98.07 12.08
CA VAL A 758 55.97 -96.75 12.50
C VAL A 758 57.10 -95.72 12.54
N ALA A 759 58.25 -96.06 13.10
CA ALA A 759 59.41 -95.17 13.15
C ALA A 759 59.91 -94.78 11.75
N THR A 760 60.03 -95.74 10.84
CA THR A 760 60.44 -95.52 9.44
C THR A 760 59.45 -94.62 8.69
N THR A 761 58.16 -94.82 8.93
CA THR A 761 57.10 -94.00 8.32
C THR A 761 57.15 -92.57 8.83
N LEU A 762 57.35 -92.36 10.14
CA LEU A 762 57.48 -91.03 10.74
C LEU A 762 58.74 -90.29 10.27
N GLU A 763 59.87 -90.98 10.10
CA GLU A 763 61.09 -90.42 9.50
C GLU A 763 60.85 -89.94 8.06
N ARG A 764 60.22 -90.78 7.23
CA ARG A 764 59.92 -90.44 5.83
C ARG A 764 58.95 -89.26 5.71
N LEU A 765 57.95 -89.21 6.60
CA LEU A 765 56.99 -88.11 6.65
C LEU A 765 57.64 -86.80 7.13
N ALA A 766 58.57 -86.89 8.08
CA ALA A 766 59.32 -85.72 8.52
C ALA A 766 60.31 -85.20 7.47
N ALA A 767 60.88 -86.07 6.63
CA ALA A 767 61.80 -85.68 5.55
C ALA A 767 61.15 -84.80 4.46
N GLY A 768 59.82 -84.72 4.41
CA GLY A 768 59.05 -83.92 3.45
C GLY A 768 59.03 -82.40 3.70
N GLN A 769 59.77 -81.88 4.68
CA GLN A 769 59.98 -80.45 5.03
C GLN A 769 58.75 -79.55 5.33
N GLU A 770 57.52 -80.05 5.24
CA GLU A 770 56.33 -79.21 5.45
C GLU A 770 55.77 -79.21 6.88
N ARG A 771 56.29 -80.05 7.80
CA ARG A 771 55.67 -80.28 9.12
C ARG A 771 56.68 -80.56 10.23
N VAL A 772 56.31 -80.16 11.44
CA VAL A 772 57.05 -80.47 12.68
C VAL A 772 56.39 -81.63 13.41
N ILE A 773 57.08 -82.77 13.47
CA ILE A 773 56.66 -83.97 14.20
C ILE A 773 57.44 -84.05 15.50
N GLY A 774 56.74 -83.93 16.63
CA GLY A 774 57.29 -84.10 17.97
C GLY A 774 56.81 -85.40 18.60
N ILE A 775 57.71 -86.25 19.06
CA ILE A 775 57.36 -87.50 19.75
C ILE A 775 57.76 -87.41 21.22
N VAL A 776 56.85 -87.75 22.13
CA VAL A 776 57.20 -88.06 23.52
C VAL A 776 57.33 -89.57 23.65
N THR A 777 58.51 -90.05 24.04
CA THR A 777 58.75 -91.48 24.20
C THR A 777 59.73 -91.80 25.32
N HIS A 778 59.49 -92.92 26.01
CA HIS A 778 60.44 -93.55 26.92
C HIS A 778 61.09 -94.80 26.30
N VAL A 779 60.74 -95.16 25.07
CA VAL A 779 61.25 -96.33 24.35
C VAL A 779 62.60 -95.97 23.70
N PRO A 780 63.72 -96.58 24.14
CA PRO A 780 65.05 -96.22 23.63
C PRO A 780 65.20 -96.43 22.12
N ALA A 781 64.62 -97.51 21.59
CA ALA A 781 64.69 -97.86 20.16
C ALA A 781 64.10 -96.79 19.24
N LEU A 782 63.03 -96.11 19.68
CA LEU A 782 62.45 -95.00 18.92
C LEU A 782 63.26 -93.71 19.12
N ALA A 783 63.73 -93.46 20.35
CA ALA A 783 64.50 -92.27 20.67
C ALA A 783 65.80 -92.18 19.88
N GLU A 784 66.53 -93.28 19.70
CA GLU A 784 67.82 -93.31 18.96
C GLU A 784 67.68 -93.02 17.46
N ARG A 785 66.49 -93.25 16.89
CA ARG A 785 66.17 -93.04 15.48
C ARG A 785 65.85 -91.59 15.12
N VAL A 786 65.52 -90.75 16.12
CA VAL A 786 65.15 -89.35 15.90
C VAL A 786 66.39 -88.44 15.87
N PRO A 787 66.55 -87.56 14.86
CA PRO A 787 67.77 -86.76 14.68
C PRO A 787 68.01 -85.74 15.80
N VAL A 788 66.94 -85.13 16.31
CA VAL A 788 67.00 -84.15 17.40
C VAL A 788 66.30 -84.71 18.63
N ARG A 789 67.02 -84.79 19.75
CA ARG A 789 66.47 -85.23 21.03
C ARG A 789 66.51 -84.10 22.04
N PHE A 790 65.46 -83.98 22.84
CA PHE A 790 65.45 -83.17 24.04
C PHE A 790 65.42 -84.12 25.23
N GLU A 791 66.57 -84.26 25.88
CA GLU A 791 66.71 -85.07 27.08
C GLU A 791 66.14 -84.30 28.27
N VAL A 792 65.08 -84.83 28.85
CA VAL A 792 64.43 -84.29 30.04
C VAL A 792 64.84 -85.14 31.24
N SER A 793 65.60 -84.52 32.14
CA SER A 793 66.04 -85.12 33.40
C SER A 793 65.41 -84.40 34.58
N ARG A 794 65.29 -85.06 35.72
CA ARG A 794 64.77 -84.46 36.95
C ARG A 794 65.73 -84.66 38.10
N ASP A 795 66.04 -83.57 38.80
CA ASP A 795 66.87 -83.56 40.00
C ASP A 795 66.12 -82.92 41.20
N GLY A 796 66.83 -82.67 42.29
CA GLY A 796 66.26 -82.03 43.49
C GLY A 796 65.81 -80.57 43.29
N LYS A 797 66.30 -79.91 42.23
CA LYS A 797 65.94 -78.52 41.89
C LYS A 797 64.77 -78.45 40.93
N GLY A 798 64.51 -79.47 40.12
CA GLY A 798 63.34 -79.54 39.24
C GLY A 798 63.59 -80.40 38.01
N SER A 799 62.74 -80.24 37.00
CA SER A 799 62.98 -80.79 35.66
C SER A 799 63.88 -79.85 34.86
N HIS A 800 64.81 -80.45 34.12
CA HIS A 800 65.76 -79.78 33.22
C HIS A 800 65.64 -80.40 31.83
N VAL A 801 65.81 -79.59 30.79
CA VAL A 801 65.81 -80.06 29.40
C VAL A 801 67.11 -79.68 28.73
N ARG A 802 67.70 -80.62 28.01
CA ARG A 802 68.92 -80.42 27.23
C ARG A 802 68.70 -80.90 25.80
N LYS A 803 68.99 -80.04 24.82
CA LYS A 803 69.00 -80.44 23.40
C LYS A 803 70.24 -81.33 23.17
N ALA A 804 70.01 -82.59 22.85
CA ALA A 804 70.99 -83.59 22.49
C ALA A 804 70.79 -83.92 21.00
N GLY A 805 71.72 -83.47 20.15
CA GLY A 805 71.68 -83.72 18.71
C GLY A 805 73.10 -83.83 18.18
N HIS A 806 73.33 -84.84 17.34
CA HIS A 806 74.56 -84.95 16.55
C HIS A 806 74.59 -83.82 15.53
N ARG A 807 75.79 -83.26 15.30
CA ARG A 807 76.06 -82.52 14.06
C ARG A 807 75.88 -83.43 12.85
#